data_AF-A0A254N8N7-F1
#
_entry.id   AF-A0A254N8N7-F1
#
_cell.length_a   1.000
_cell.length_b   1.000
_cell.length_c   1.000
_cell.angle_alpha   90.00
_cell.angle_beta   90.00
_cell.angle_gamma   90.00
#
_symmetry.space_group_name_H-M   'P 1'
#
loop_
_entity.id
_entity.type
_entity.pdbx_description
1 polymer ?
#
loop_
_entity_poly.entity_id
_entity_poly.type
_entity_poly.pdbx_seq_one_letter_code
_entity_poly.pdbx_strand_id
1 'polypeptide(L)'
;MTPHLLRNAAGLQVELLSHGALRRLMAGPALMINLFPGNELEGGPANVWLRRREPGADWQVVPLLGPQSPLSVHAGESSFEMRGSWAGLLLRLQLRLAAEAPVLFWHLEAVNESGVACELSPVLVQDVGLADYGAVRTNEFYVSHYLDLQPLQHAMHGALLAVRQNQPQRGQHPWLLAGSLSRADAYATDAAQVWGLAARDGAPPPALSAGLPNRRLQQEHAVVALQDEVVHLAPGERHGAGFFLGLQAHHEAASSDADLAWLADWLSLPEALPAARVEAPARAPARSLFASAPPLASRDLAPSECQGLFPGEHRHAEWQDGRLQSFFSGEASHVVLRAKELRVQRPHGHILRSGQHLVPDESALTSTCWMGGAFHTMLTQGHVSINRILSTQRSLLGLFNTAGLRLFVDLPGQGWRRLGLPSAFEMRPQACRWLYAHEAGLIEVVAEADAAPDRMALHLRVIEGEALALRATLSLALGGDDGAAPQRPLWQHSGERVRITPPAGSELAQRFPAGGVEVEALGAAIVGDDGRLYDDGLSRGEPLVCLDFAAARQFALALRGDLVRAAPAAPQPLALPRWQSRVPALAQLGEILPWYAHNALVHYLSPRGLEQYSGGGWGTRDVCQGPLEMLLALGQTAPVRDLLLRVFSAQNPDGDWPQWFMFFPREASIRAGDSHGDIVFWPLLGLAQYLIASGDAGVLDEPLPFHGGDVAPLAAHVAQALALIRRRVVPGTGLAAYWHGDWNDSLQPADPALRERLCSAWTVTLHHQMLHTLSAAYAQLGRADEAAQLGAEAVGVKAEFQRLLVQDGVVAGYALFPEAGERELWIHPADTRTGLRYSLLPMMHAVLDSLFTPEQARTQAALIEQHLKGPDGARLFDAPLPYRGGPSTLFQRAETSTFFGREIGIMYVHAHLRYAQMLAHLGEAEAFLQALAQAHPVGLVDRVPVASPRQANCYYSSSDAAFADRYEAQAQYGRVLAGEVALDGGWRIYSSGPGIALGLVIGSLLGLRLEHQALIVDPVMPPLLDGLRVDLRLGELHFELTYRVGAQGHGVARVLDESGQPLPATRRPHAYRTGALALARPPGGGVYRWTIELG
;
A
#
# COMPACT_ATOMS: atom_id res chain seq x y z
N MET A 1 12.64 -9.93 -30.96
CA MET A 1 13.98 -9.38 -31.28
C MET A 1 14.75 -9.27 -29.98
N THR A 2 16.08 -9.34 -29.98
CA THR A 2 16.87 -9.19 -28.75
C THR A 2 17.05 -7.69 -28.45
N PRO A 3 16.90 -7.25 -27.19
CA PRO A 3 17.23 -5.89 -26.78
C PRO A 3 18.67 -5.51 -27.16
N HIS A 4 18.89 -4.24 -27.50
CA HIS A 4 20.22 -3.71 -27.79
C HIS A 4 20.91 -3.31 -26.50
N LEU A 5 22.13 -3.79 -26.27
CA LEU A 5 22.86 -3.64 -25.01
C LEU A 5 24.14 -2.83 -25.23
N LEU A 6 24.24 -1.69 -24.54
CA LEU A 6 25.47 -0.88 -24.47
C LEU A 6 26.13 -1.07 -23.12
N ARG A 7 27.47 -1.08 -23.09
CA ARG A 7 28.28 -1.24 -21.87
C ARG A 7 29.51 -0.34 -21.91
N ASN A 8 29.99 0.06 -20.74
CA ASN A 8 31.31 0.71 -20.60
C ASN A 8 32.18 0.01 -19.54
N ALA A 9 33.43 0.44 -19.40
CA ALA A 9 34.38 -0.15 -18.45
C ALA A 9 34.06 0.22 -16.99
N ALA A 10 33.33 1.32 -16.76
CA ALA A 10 32.87 1.73 -15.43
C ALA A 10 31.67 0.93 -14.91
N GLY A 11 31.19 -0.06 -15.67
CA GLY A 11 30.12 -0.97 -15.25
C GLY A 11 28.70 -0.47 -15.50
N LEU A 12 28.51 0.59 -16.29
CA LEU A 12 27.19 0.96 -16.80
C LEU A 12 26.73 -0.01 -17.88
N GLN A 13 25.46 -0.37 -17.83
CA GLN A 13 24.79 -1.17 -18.85
C GLN A 13 23.45 -0.53 -19.22
N VAL A 14 23.25 -0.26 -20.51
CA VAL A 14 21.98 0.28 -21.01
C VAL A 14 21.34 -0.73 -21.93
N GLU A 15 20.16 -1.20 -21.55
CA GLU A 15 19.33 -2.08 -22.35
C GLU A 15 18.23 -1.26 -23.03
N LEU A 16 18.25 -1.24 -24.36
CA LEU A 16 17.32 -0.52 -25.21
C LEU A 16 16.43 -1.51 -25.98
N LEU A 17 15.14 -1.20 -26.07
CA LEU A 17 14.12 -2.01 -26.76
C LEU A 17 14.21 -1.88 -28.28
N SER A 18 13.44 -2.70 -29.01
CA SER A 18 13.44 -2.69 -30.48
C SER A 18 13.03 -1.34 -31.09
N HIS A 19 12.30 -0.51 -30.34
CA HIS A 19 11.90 0.86 -30.68
C HIS A 19 12.73 1.93 -29.94
N GLY A 20 13.88 1.56 -29.39
CA GLY A 20 14.85 2.49 -28.80
C GLY A 20 14.52 3.03 -27.41
N ALA A 21 13.39 2.67 -26.78
CA ALA A 21 13.14 3.11 -25.41
C ALA A 21 14.03 2.36 -24.41
N LEU A 22 14.29 3.01 -23.29
CA LEU A 22 15.03 2.41 -22.18
C LEU A 22 14.20 1.30 -21.54
N ARG A 23 14.75 0.08 -21.51
CA ARG A 23 14.24 -1.00 -20.68
C ARG A 23 14.87 -0.94 -19.30
N ARG A 24 16.21 -1.00 -19.24
CA ARG A 24 16.97 -0.98 -17.99
C ARG A 24 18.25 -0.18 -18.16
N LEU A 25 18.52 0.70 -17.20
CA LEU A 25 19.82 1.32 -16.97
C LEU A 25 20.37 0.73 -15.67
N MET A 26 21.52 0.06 -15.75
CA MET A 26 22.13 -0.63 -14.63
C MET A 26 23.54 -0.10 -14.36
N ALA A 27 23.97 -0.14 -13.11
CA ALA A 27 25.36 0.06 -12.70
C ALA A 27 25.85 -1.13 -11.86
N GLY A 28 27.02 -1.67 -12.21
CA GLY A 28 27.54 -2.86 -11.55
C GLY A 28 26.63 -4.09 -11.73
N PRO A 29 26.61 -5.04 -10.78
CA PRO A 29 25.92 -6.31 -10.97
C PRO A 29 24.40 -6.27 -10.77
N ALA A 30 23.86 -5.28 -10.04
CA ALA A 30 22.44 -5.31 -9.64
C ALA A 30 21.77 -3.95 -9.41
N LEU A 31 22.51 -2.85 -9.36
CA LEU A 31 21.91 -1.53 -9.10
C LEU A 31 21.16 -1.08 -10.36
N MET A 32 19.85 -0.94 -10.24
CA MET A 32 18.99 -0.38 -11.28
C MET A 32 18.86 1.13 -11.06
N ILE A 33 19.17 1.90 -12.09
CA ILE A 33 19.15 3.36 -12.05
C ILE A 33 17.75 3.88 -12.31
N ASN A 34 17.03 3.32 -13.29
CA ASN A 34 15.63 3.65 -13.53
C ASN A 34 14.68 2.94 -12.55
N LEU A 35 13.49 3.50 -12.34
CA LEU A 35 12.51 2.99 -11.38
C LEU A 35 11.60 1.93 -12.00
N PHE A 36 11.23 2.09 -13.27
CA PHE A 36 10.32 1.19 -13.95
C PHE A 36 11.00 0.55 -15.16
N PRO A 37 11.05 -0.79 -15.25
CA PRO A 37 11.48 -1.45 -16.47
C PRO A 37 10.54 -1.13 -17.64
N GLY A 38 11.10 -0.70 -18.77
CA GLY A 38 10.33 -0.56 -20.02
C GLY A 38 10.01 -1.91 -20.67
N ASN A 39 8.96 -1.96 -21.50
CA ASN A 39 8.55 -3.15 -22.27
C ASN A 39 8.32 -2.84 -23.77
N GLU A 40 8.34 -3.85 -24.64
CA GLU A 40 8.21 -3.66 -26.10
C GLU A 40 6.82 -3.14 -26.55
N LEU A 41 5.81 -3.24 -25.69
CA LEU A 41 4.43 -2.88 -26.04
C LEU A 41 4.20 -1.37 -25.95
N GLU A 42 4.69 -0.72 -24.90
CA GLU A 42 4.43 0.71 -24.63
C GLU A 42 5.70 1.53 -24.33
N GLY A 43 6.85 0.88 -24.17
CA GLY A 43 8.10 1.52 -23.76
C GLY A 43 8.18 1.71 -22.24
N GLY A 44 8.77 2.83 -21.81
CA GLY A 44 8.90 3.19 -20.40
C GLY A 44 8.85 4.72 -20.20
N PRO A 45 8.84 5.21 -18.95
CA PRO A 45 8.72 6.64 -18.66
C PRO A 45 9.94 7.45 -19.11
N ALA A 46 11.14 6.85 -19.05
CA ALA A 46 12.37 7.47 -19.51
C ALA A 46 12.34 7.80 -21.01
N ASN A 47 12.51 9.08 -21.35
CA ASN A 47 12.50 9.56 -22.72
C ASN A 47 13.22 10.92 -22.85
N VAL A 48 13.65 11.24 -24.07
CA VAL A 48 13.96 12.61 -24.47
C VAL A 48 12.79 13.10 -25.30
N TRP A 49 12.11 14.12 -24.81
CA TRP A 49 11.00 14.77 -25.51
C TRP A 49 11.50 16.02 -26.22
N LEU A 50 10.89 16.32 -27.36
CA LEU A 50 11.12 17.57 -28.07
C LEU A 50 9.82 18.38 -28.11
N ARG A 51 9.91 19.62 -27.63
CA ARG A 51 8.87 20.63 -27.80
C ARG A 51 9.23 21.49 -29.01
N ARG A 52 8.28 21.71 -29.93
CA ARG A 52 8.40 22.61 -31.07
C ARG A 52 7.18 23.52 -31.16
N ARG A 53 7.39 24.80 -31.47
CA ARG A 53 6.33 25.67 -31.98
C ARG A 53 6.86 26.62 -33.04
N GLU A 54 5.96 27.17 -33.83
CA GLU A 54 6.25 28.41 -34.55
C GLU A 54 6.06 29.60 -33.57
N PRO A 55 6.77 30.72 -33.75
CA PRO A 55 6.61 31.87 -32.87
C PRO A 55 5.15 32.29 -32.72
N GLY A 56 4.64 32.29 -31.47
CA GLY A 56 3.25 32.63 -31.15
C GLY A 56 2.22 31.49 -31.30
N ALA A 57 2.63 30.29 -31.71
CA ALA A 57 1.77 29.10 -31.76
C ALA A 57 1.84 28.27 -30.46
N ASP A 58 0.95 27.29 -30.33
CA ASP A 58 0.99 26.32 -29.23
C ASP A 58 2.16 25.34 -29.39
N TRP A 59 2.67 24.85 -28.25
CA TRP A 59 3.70 23.82 -28.22
C TRP A 59 3.17 22.48 -28.71
N GLN A 60 3.84 21.93 -29.73
CA GLN A 60 3.72 20.54 -30.13
C GLN A 60 4.80 19.75 -29.42
N VAL A 61 4.49 18.52 -29.02
CA VAL A 61 5.41 17.65 -28.28
C VAL A 61 5.50 16.28 -28.93
N VAL A 62 6.70 15.69 -28.92
CA VAL A 62 6.94 14.34 -29.43
C VAL A 62 7.97 13.60 -28.57
N PRO A 63 7.74 12.31 -28.25
CA PRO A 63 8.77 11.48 -27.65
C PRO A 63 9.77 11.07 -28.74
N LEU A 64 11.06 11.15 -28.47
CA LEU A 64 12.09 10.75 -29.43
C LEU A 64 12.46 9.27 -29.31
N LEU A 65 12.09 8.60 -28.22
CA LEU A 65 12.21 7.16 -28.01
C LEU A 65 10.83 6.50 -27.89
N GLY A 66 10.73 5.19 -28.12
CA GLY A 66 9.49 4.46 -27.89
C GLY A 66 8.68 4.16 -29.14
N PRO A 67 7.60 3.38 -29.01
CA PRO A 67 6.77 2.96 -30.15
C PRO A 67 6.02 4.14 -30.80
N GLN A 68 5.93 5.29 -30.14
CA GLN A 68 5.32 6.51 -30.70
C GLN A 68 6.35 7.46 -31.31
N SER A 69 7.65 7.14 -31.27
CA SER A 69 8.68 7.98 -31.85
C SER A 69 8.55 8.02 -33.38
N PRO A 70 8.70 9.19 -34.02
CA PRO A 70 8.78 9.30 -35.47
C PRO A 70 10.16 8.88 -36.02
N LEU A 71 11.11 8.56 -35.14
CA LEU A 71 12.49 8.24 -35.51
C LEU A 71 12.68 6.74 -35.69
N SER A 72 13.63 6.37 -36.54
CA SER A 72 14.09 5.00 -36.75
C SER A 72 15.35 4.71 -35.95
N VAL A 73 15.45 3.48 -35.45
CA VAL A 73 16.61 2.97 -34.72
C VAL A 73 17.75 2.67 -35.69
N HIS A 74 18.96 3.10 -35.31
CA HIS A 74 20.22 2.73 -35.92
C HIS A 74 21.19 2.29 -34.82
N ALA A 75 21.46 0.98 -34.75
CA ALA A 75 22.28 0.39 -33.70
C ALA A 75 23.43 -0.42 -34.30
N GLY A 76 24.65 -0.12 -33.86
CA GLY A 76 25.87 -0.90 -34.10
C GLY A 76 26.13 -1.88 -32.95
N GLU A 77 27.37 -2.34 -32.78
CA GLU A 77 27.73 -3.19 -31.64
C GLU A 77 27.81 -2.40 -30.33
N SER A 78 28.38 -1.19 -30.38
CA SER A 78 28.63 -0.31 -29.22
C SER A 78 28.09 1.11 -29.40
N SER A 79 27.18 1.31 -30.36
CA SER A 79 26.67 2.63 -30.72
C SER A 79 25.17 2.61 -31.00
N PHE A 80 24.45 3.63 -30.54
CA PHE A 80 23.02 3.76 -30.74
C PHE A 80 22.62 5.18 -31.12
N GLU A 81 21.78 5.31 -32.15
CA GLU A 81 21.12 6.57 -32.48
C GLU A 81 19.71 6.35 -33.04
N MET A 82 18.85 7.35 -32.84
CA MET A 82 17.53 7.49 -33.45
C MET A 82 17.60 8.60 -34.49
N ARG A 83 17.10 8.36 -35.71
CA ARG A 83 17.09 9.35 -36.79
C ARG A 83 15.76 9.39 -37.53
N GLY A 84 15.34 10.58 -37.96
CA GLY A 84 14.09 10.74 -38.71
C GLY A 84 13.71 12.21 -38.83
N SER A 85 12.49 12.47 -39.28
CA SER A 85 11.96 13.82 -39.37
C SER A 85 10.63 13.96 -38.64
N TRP A 86 10.38 15.16 -38.11
CA TRP A 86 9.13 15.50 -37.44
C TRP A 86 8.85 16.98 -37.54
N ALA A 87 7.65 17.36 -37.97
CA ALA A 87 7.19 18.75 -38.06
C ALA A 87 8.20 19.71 -38.77
N GLY A 88 8.84 19.25 -39.86
CA GLY A 88 9.81 20.04 -40.62
C GLY A 88 11.22 20.09 -40.00
N LEU A 89 11.50 19.29 -38.98
CA LEU A 89 12.82 19.12 -38.39
C LEU A 89 13.42 17.78 -38.81
N LEU A 90 14.69 17.76 -39.23
CA LEU A 90 15.50 16.55 -39.29
C LEU A 90 16.18 16.36 -37.94
N LEU A 91 15.96 15.20 -37.32
CA LEU A 91 16.36 14.92 -35.95
C LEU A 91 17.34 13.75 -35.89
N ARG A 92 18.33 13.88 -34.99
CA ARG A 92 19.24 12.82 -34.60
C ARG A 92 19.40 12.84 -33.07
N LEU A 93 19.03 11.76 -32.41
CA LEU A 93 19.25 11.56 -30.98
C LEU A 93 20.26 10.42 -30.79
N GLN A 94 21.40 10.68 -30.18
CA GLN A 94 22.47 9.70 -29.94
C GLN A 94 22.65 9.48 -28.44
N LEU A 95 22.80 8.21 -28.04
CA LEU A 95 23.22 7.84 -26.69
C LEU A 95 24.71 7.51 -26.70
N ARG A 96 25.48 8.10 -25.78
CA ARG A 96 26.89 7.79 -25.57
C ARG A 96 27.16 7.44 -24.11
N LEU A 97 27.97 6.41 -23.88
CA LEU A 97 28.52 6.09 -22.56
C LEU A 97 29.98 6.53 -22.53
N ALA A 98 30.40 7.19 -21.45
CA ALA A 98 31.81 7.47 -21.23
C ALA A 98 32.59 6.15 -21.09
N ALA A 99 33.76 6.03 -21.72
CA ALA A 99 34.50 4.77 -21.73
C ALA A 99 34.86 4.26 -20.31
N GLU A 100 35.41 5.14 -19.47
CA GLU A 100 36.00 4.79 -18.17
C GLU A 100 35.30 5.45 -16.97
N ALA A 101 34.24 6.23 -17.20
CA ALA A 101 33.47 6.89 -16.15
C ALA A 101 32.01 6.42 -16.17
N PRO A 102 31.32 6.35 -15.01
CA PRO A 102 29.92 5.98 -14.94
C PRO A 102 29.03 7.19 -15.32
N VAL A 103 29.22 7.70 -16.54
CA VAL A 103 28.51 8.85 -17.11
C VAL A 103 27.92 8.46 -18.45
N LEU A 104 26.67 8.87 -18.69
CA LEU A 104 26.00 8.76 -19.98
C LEU A 104 25.57 10.13 -20.49
N PHE A 105 25.51 10.27 -21.82
CA PHE A 105 25.17 11.48 -22.53
C PHE A 105 24.10 11.21 -23.60
N TRP A 106 23.04 12.00 -23.59
CA TRP A 106 22.09 12.13 -24.69
C TRP A 106 22.47 13.34 -25.53
N HIS A 107 22.72 13.15 -26.82
CA HIS A 107 23.03 14.20 -27.78
C HIS A 107 21.89 14.34 -28.77
N LEU A 108 21.26 15.51 -28.83
CA LEU A 108 20.21 15.85 -29.78
C LEU A 108 20.74 16.85 -30.81
N GLU A 109 20.74 16.47 -32.08
CA GLU A 109 20.92 17.40 -33.19
C GLU A 109 19.58 17.60 -33.90
N ALA A 110 19.19 18.86 -34.11
CA ALA A 110 18.02 19.25 -34.88
C ALA A 110 18.43 20.18 -36.03
N VAL A 111 17.88 19.94 -37.22
CA VAL A 111 18.05 20.81 -38.39
C VAL A 111 16.67 21.25 -38.86
N ASN A 112 16.44 22.55 -39.00
CA ASN A 112 15.18 23.07 -39.52
C ASN A 112 15.17 22.98 -41.05
N GLU A 113 14.48 21.99 -41.60
CA GLU A 113 14.31 21.83 -43.05
C GLU A 113 13.04 22.54 -43.56
N SER A 114 12.27 23.15 -42.67
CA SER A 114 11.09 23.93 -43.05
C SER A 114 11.47 25.32 -43.55
N GLY A 115 10.55 25.95 -44.30
CA GLY A 115 10.71 27.33 -44.77
C GLY A 115 10.42 28.40 -43.71
N VAL A 116 10.12 28.03 -42.46
CA VAL A 116 9.70 28.94 -41.38
C VAL A 116 10.60 28.77 -40.16
N ALA A 117 10.86 29.86 -39.44
CA ALA A 117 11.57 29.78 -38.17
C ALA A 117 10.72 29.08 -37.11
N CYS A 118 11.35 28.34 -36.20
CA CYS A 118 10.67 27.67 -35.10
C CYS A 118 11.43 27.82 -33.79
N GLU A 119 10.75 27.54 -32.68
CA GLU A 119 11.29 27.47 -31.34
C GLU A 119 11.34 26.01 -30.87
N LEU A 120 12.44 25.62 -30.23
CA LEU A 120 12.67 24.29 -29.68
C LEU A 120 12.94 24.36 -28.17
N SER A 121 12.44 23.38 -27.42
CA SER A 121 12.79 23.18 -26.01
C SER A 121 12.84 21.67 -25.72
N PRO A 122 14.04 21.06 -25.70
CA PRO A 122 14.24 19.68 -25.30
C PRO A 122 13.86 19.44 -23.83
N VAL A 123 13.33 18.27 -23.52
CA VAL A 123 13.01 17.86 -22.15
C VAL A 123 13.51 16.43 -21.92
N LEU A 124 14.41 16.25 -20.96
CA LEU A 124 14.73 14.93 -20.42
C LEU A 124 13.68 14.56 -19.38
N VAL A 125 13.16 13.35 -19.48
CA VAL A 125 12.40 12.71 -18.40
C VAL A 125 13.07 11.36 -18.13
N GLN A 126 13.51 11.12 -16.90
CA GLN A 126 14.15 9.88 -16.49
C GLN A 126 13.57 9.46 -15.14
N ASP A 127 12.80 8.38 -15.09
CA ASP A 127 12.41 7.78 -13.81
C ASP A 127 13.65 7.24 -13.09
N VAL A 128 13.73 7.37 -11.76
CA VAL A 128 14.94 7.05 -10.99
C VAL A 128 14.61 6.15 -9.80
N GLY A 129 15.34 5.04 -9.66
CA GLY A 129 15.24 4.09 -8.55
C GLY A 129 16.49 4.04 -7.67
N LEU A 130 17.69 4.05 -8.27
CA LEU A 130 18.99 3.88 -7.58
C LEU A 130 18.97 2.76 -6.53
N ALA A 131 18.36 1.63 -6.85
CA ALA A 131 18.17 0.52 -5.92
C ALA A 131 18.47 -0.82 -6.58
N ASP A 132 18.79 -1.83 -5.78
CA ASP A 132 18.95 -3.20 -6.29
C ASP A 132 17.69 -3.62 -7.06
N TYR A 133 17.86 -4.28 -8.21
CA TYR A 133 16.75 -4.67 -9.09
C TYR A 133 15.60 -5.35 -8.33
N GLY A 134 15.91 -6.29 -7.43
CA GLY A 134 14.91 -6.97 -6.62
C GLY A 134 14.09 -6.01 -5.73
N ALA A 135 14.69 -4.97 -5.17
CA ALA A 135 14.00 -3.97 -4.36
C ALA A 135 13.04 -3.13 -5.21
N VAL A 136 13.49 -2.69 -6.39
CA VAL A 136 12.65 -1.99 -7.37
C VAL A 136 11.44 -2.85 -7.78
N ARG A 137 11.68 -4.11 -8.12
CA ARG A 137 10.61 -5.05 -8.53
C ARG A 137 9.66 -5.41 -7.40
N THR A 138 10.13 -5.32 -6.15
CA THR A 138 9.32 -5.52 -4.94
C THR A 138 8.30 -4.40 -4.80
N ASN A 139 8.72 -3.14 -4.78
CA ASN A 139 7.80 -1.99 -4.67
C ASN A 139 8.46 -0.66 -5.09
N GLU A 140 8.09 -0.12 -6.24
CA GLU A 140 8.64 1.16 -6.74
C GLU A 140 8.24 2.37 -5.88
N PHE A 141 7.05 2.35 -5.29
CA PHE A 141 6.58 3.44 -4.42
C PHE A 141 7.45 3.53 -3.18
N TYR A 142 7.75 2.38 -2.58
CA TYR A 142 8.59 2.30 -1.40
C TYR A 142 10.03 2.73 -1.69
N VAL A 143 10.60 2.37 -2.84
CA VAL A 143 11.94 2.85 -3.25
C VAL A 143 11.94 4.38 -3.36
N SER A 144 10.89 4.97 -3.94
CA SER A 144 10.75 6.42 -4.10
C SER A 144 10.70 7.16 -2.77
N HIS A 145 10.14 6.57 -1.71
CA HIS A 145 10.06 7.18 -0.38
C HIS A 145 11.43 7.53 0.23
N TYR A 146 12.53 6.95 -0.27
CA TYR A 146 13.87 7.14 0.26
C TYR A 146 14.85 7.75 -0.74
N LEU A 147 14.36 8.24 -1.88
CA LEU A 147 15.19 8.99 -2.83
C LEU A 147 15.13 10.48 -2.50
N ASP A 148 16.27 11.08 -2.15
CA ASP A 148 16.40 12.52 -1.96
C ASP A 148 16.78 13.17 -3.28
N LEU A 149 15.81 13.85 -3.90
CA LEU A 149 16.01 14.64 -5.11
C LEU A 149 16.24 16.10 -4.70
N GLN A 150 17.48 16.55 -4.77
CA GLN A 150 17.93 17.88 -4.39
C GLN A 150 18.21 18.72 -5.65
N PRO A 151 17.43 19.78 -5.90
CA PRO A 151 17.76 20.76 -6.93
C PRO A 151 19.02 21.53 -6.58
N LEU A 152 19.92 21.67 -7.55
CA LEU A 152 21.13 22.47 -7.49
C LEU A 152 21.14 23.50 -8.62
N GLN A 153 21.84 24.61 -8.44
CA GLN A 153 21.93 25.67 -9.45
C GLN A 153 23.37 25.85 -9.93
N HIS A 154 23.59 25.78 -11.24
CA HIS A 154 24.87 26.09 -11.86
C HIS A 154 24.77 27.30 -12.78
N ALA A 155 25.83 28.11 -12.82
CA ALA A 155 25.86 29.37 -13.56
C ALA A 155 25.74 29.19 -15.08
N MET A 156 26.35 28.15 -15.64
CA MET A 156 26.32 27.88 -17.09
C MET A 156 25.20 26.91 -17.49
N HIS A 157 24.98 25.87 -16.70
CA HIS A 157 24.12 24.74 -17.05
C HIS A 157 22.70 24.85 -16.48
N GLY A 158 22.41 25.89 -15.71
CA GLY A 158 21.07 26.12 -15.18
C GLY A 158 20.75 25.18 -14.01
N ALA A 159 19.55 24.61 -13.99
CA ALA A 159 19.12 23.67 -12.96
C ALA A 159 19.76 22.29 -13.15
N LEU A 160 20.20 21.68 -12.05
CA LEU A 160 20.64 20.28 -11.98
C LEU A 160 19.84 19.56 -10.89
N LEU A 161 19.74 18.24 -11.01
CA LEU A 161 19.11 17.40 -9.99
C LEU A 161 20.12 16.37 -9.46
N ALA A 162 20.48 16.50 -8.19
CA ALA A 162 21.20 15.47 -7.45
C ALA A 162 20.20 14.51 -6.81
N VAL A 163 20.43 13.21 -6.92
CA VAL A 163 19.56 12.16 -6.39
C VAL A 163 20.37 11.23 -5.52
N ARG A 164 20.01 11.09 -4.24
CA ARG A 164 20.65 10.18 -3.29
C ARG A 164 19.66 9.11 -2.84
N GLN A 165 20.04 7.83 -2.91
CA GLN A 165 19.28 6.76 -2.27
C GLN A 165 19.65 6.68 -0.79
N ASN A 166 18.72 7.06 0.08
CA ASN A 166 18.94 7.13 1.52
C ASN A 166 18.88 5.75 2.19
N GLN A 167 18.20 4.76 1.60
CA GLN A 167 18.31 3.38 2.07
C GLN A 167 19.58 2.73 1.54
N PRO A 168 20.41 2.12 2.39
CA PRO A 168 21.66 1.53 1.93
C PRO A 168 21.40 0.38 0.95
N GLN A 169 22.00 0.45 -0.22
CA GLN A 169 22.06 -0.62 -1.21
C GLN A 169 23.39 -1.34 -1.02
N ARG A 170 23.35 -2.54 -0.41
CA ARG A 170 24.56 -3.33 -0.07
C ARG A 170 25.58 -2.54 0.76
N GLY A 171 25.08 -1.75 1.72
CA GLY A 171 25.89 -0.92 2.61
C GLY A 171 26.39 0.40 2.00
N GLN A 172 25.99 0.74 0.77
CA GLN A 172 26.34 1.99 0.11
C GLN A 172 25.10 2.85 -0.15
N HIS A 173 25.32 4.13 -0.43
CA HIS A 173 24.26 5.10 -0.75
C HIS A 173 24.46 5.60 -2.19
N PRO A 174 23.90 4.89 -3.19
CA PRO A 174 24.06 5.28 -4.57
C PRO A 174 23.55 6.70 -4.84
N TRP A 175 24.25 7.39 -5.72
CA TRP A 175 24.00 8.79 -6.01
C TRP A 175 24.13 9.08 -7.50
N LEU A 176 23.35 10.04 -7.97
CA LEU A 176 23.32 10.48 -9.35
C LEU A 176 23.22 12.00 -9.41
N LEU A 177 23.89 12.62 -10.36
CA LEU A 177 23.68 14.02 -10.73
C LEU A 177 23.35 14.09 -12.22
N ALA A 178 22.24 14.77 -12.52
CA ALA A 178 21.74 14.97 -13.87
C ALA A 178 21.68 16.47 -14.22
N GLY A 179 21.98 16.78 -15.47
CA GLY A 179 21.96 18.15 -15.99
C GLY A 179 21.86 18.20 -17.51
N SER A 180 21.70 19.43 -18.02
CA SER A 180 21.76 19.73 -19.45
C SER A 180 23.21 19.93 -19.91
N LEU A 181 23.53 19.49 -21.13
CA LEU A 181 24.76 19.87 -21.84
C LEU A 181 24.68 21.32 -22.35
N SER A 182 23.47 21.85 -22.49
CA SER A 182 23.18 23.26 -22.72
C SER A 182 22.87 23.93 -21.37
N ARG A 183 21.66 24.45 -21.19
CA ARG A 183 21.19 25.10 -19.97
C ARG A 183 19.74 24.72 -19.69
N ALA A 184 19.48 24.11 -18.53
CA ALA A 184 18.12 23.80 -18.07
C ALA A 184 17.49 24.97 -17.30
N ASP A 185 16.27 25.36 -17.67
CA ASP A 185 15.55 26.48 -17.04
C ASP A 185 14.49 26.05 -16.02
N ALA A 186 14.00 24.81 -16.13
CA ALA A 186 12.96 24.27 -15.28
C ALA A 186 13.16 22.76 -15.01
N TYR A 187 12.59 22.30 -13.88
CA TYR A 187 12.66 20.90 -13.48
C TYR A 187 11.37 20.40 -12.80
N ALA A 188 11.25 19.08 -12.69
CA ALA A 188 10.32 18.38 -11.81
C ALA A 188 11.01 17.15 -11.20
N THR A 189 10.57 16.74 -10.01
CA THR A 189 11.17 15.62 -9.25
C THR A 189 10.23 14.43 -9.03
N ASP A 190 8.95 14.55 -9.40
CA ASP A 190 8.00 13.43 -9.36
C ASP A 190 7.14 13.35 -10.63
N ALA A 191 6.83 12.13 -11.08
CA ALA A 191 6.04 11.89 -12.28
C ALA A 191 4.63 12.51 -12.22
N ALA A 192 4.05 12.70 -11.03
CA ALA A 192 2.77 13.39 -10.87
C ALA A 192 2.81 14.82 -11.41
N GLN A 193 3.97 15.49 -11.35
CA GLN A 193 4.18 16.82 -11.92
C GLN A 193 4.25 16.81 -13.45
N VAL A 194 4.66 15.68 -14.05
CA VAL A 194 4.85 15.55 -15.50
C VAL A 194 3.58 15.06 -16.20
N TRP A 195 3.02 13.94 -15.72
CA TRP A 195 1.85 13.28 -16.31
C TRP A 195 0.51 13.76 -15.76
N GLY A 196 0.46 14.16 -14.49
CA GLY A 196 -0.78 14.48 -13.79
C GLY A 196 -1.77 13.30 -13.73
N LEU A 197 -2.92 13.54 -13.11
CA LEU A 197 -3.95 12.49 -12.92
C LEU A 197 -4.74 12.18 -14.21
N ALA A 198 -4.78 13.12 -15.16
CA ALA A 198 -5.47 12.96 -16.44
C ALA A 198 -4.87 11.84 -17.30
N ALA A 199 -3.61 11.45 -17.07
CA ALA A 199 -2.96 10.33 -17.74
C ALA A 199 -3.71 9.00 -17.57
N ARG A 200 -4.49 8.83 -16.49
CA ARG A 200 -5.36 7.64 -16.28
C ARG A 200 -6.44 7.48 -17.35
N ASP A 201 -6.83 8.57 -18.01
CA ASP A 201 -7.76 8.58 -19.14
C ASP A 201 -7.04 8.53 -20.50
N GLY A 202 -5.72 8.34 -20.51
CA GLY A 202 -4.90 8.36 -21.72
C GLY A 202 -4.55 9.75 -22.23
N ALA A 203 -4.74 10.81 -21.42
CA ALA A 203 -4.30 12.14 -21.78
C ALA A 203 -2.76 12.23 -21.89
N PRO A 204 -2.21 13.02 -22.83
CA PRO A 204 -0.77 13.25 -22.89
C PRO A 204 -0.27 14.01 -21.65
N PRO A 205 1.03 13.91 -21.31
CA PRO A 205 1.57 14.55 -20.11
C PRO A 205 1.50 16.09 -20.24
N PRO A 206 0.68 16.79 -19.42
CA PRO A 206 0.39 18.21 -19.61
C PRO A 206 1.62 19.10 -19.42
N ALA A 207 2.56 18.72 -18.56
CA ALA A 207 3.76 19.51 -18.30
C ALA A 207 4.72 19.55 -19.49
N LEU A 208 4.66 18.57 -20.40
CA LEU A 208 5.48 18.60 -21.60
C LEU A 208 5.04 19.71 -22.56
N SER A 209 3.74 20.01 -22.63
CA SER A 209 3.23 21.11 -23.43
C SER A 209 3.32 22.44 -22.66
N ALA A 210 2.87 22.46 -21.40
CA ALA A 210 2.80 23.67 -20.58
C ALA A 210 4.17 24.16 -20.06
N GLY A 211 5.13 23.26 -19.89
CA GLY A 211 6.42 23.50 -19.24
C GLY A 211 6.48 22.87 -17.83
N LEU A 212 7.69 22.50 -17.42
CA LEU A 212 7.93 21.93 -16.08
C LEU A 212 7.73 22.99 -14.97
N PRO A 213 7.26 22.59 -13.78
CA PRO A 213 6.83 23.52 -12.72
C PRO A 213 7.97 24.20 -11.94
N ASN A 214 9.22 23.78 -12.13
CA ASN A 214 10.39 24.29 -11.40
C ASN A 214 10.24 24.17 -9.86
N ARG A 215 9.69 23.04 -9.39
CA ARG A 215 9.41 22.79 -7.97
C ARG A 215 9.79 21.36 -7.60
N ARG A 216 10.43 21.20 -6.44
CA ARG A 216 10.65 19.91 -5.79
C ARG A 216 9.33 19.36 -5.23
N LEU A 217 9.08 18.09 -5.51
CA LEU A 217 8.01 17.26 -4.96
C LEU A 217 8.59 15.87 -4.62
N GLN A 218 8.48 15.46 -3.36
CA GLN A 218 8.87 14.15 -2.85
C GLN A 218 7.63 13.28 -2.65
N GLN A 219 7.38 12.39 -3.60
CA GLN A 219 6.19 11.52 -3.65
C GLN A 219 6.62 10.09 -4.07
N GLU A 220 5.75 9.35 -4.77
CA GLU A 220 5.90 7.90 -4.97
C GLU A 220 6.35 7.51 -6.40
N HIS A 221 6.71 8.48 -7.25
CA HIS A 221 7.14 8.27 -8.63
C HIS A 221 8.36 9.12 -8.96
N ALA A 222 9.47 8.88 -8.25
CA ALA A 222 10.70 9.66 -8.40
C ALA A 222 11.15 9.76 -9.87
N VAL A 223 11.35 10.99 -10.34
CA VAL A 223 11.78 11.29 -11.70
C VAL A 223 12.77 12.45 -11.70
N VAL A 224 13.76 12.41 -12.56
CA VAL A 224 14.55 13.55 -12.98
C VAL A 224 13.92 14.06 -14.26
N ALA A 225 13.24 15.21 -14.19
CA ALA A 225 12.77 15.91 -15.37
C ALA A 225 13.49 17.26 -15.49
N LEU A 226 14.15 17.48 -16.62
CA LEU A 226 14.92 18.70 -16.91
C LEU A 226 14.47 19.25 -18.27
N GLN A 227 14.12 20.53 -18.30
CA GLN A 227 13.73 21.24 -19.50
C GLN A 227 14.80 22.27 -19.86
N ASP A 228 15.26 22.22 -21.10
CA ASP A 228 16.20 23.19 -21.66
C ASP A 228 15.51 24.51 -22.02
N GLU A 229 16.29 25.58 -21.98
CA GLU A 229 15.89 26.90 -22.45
C GLU A 229 15.39 26.87 -23.90
N VAL A 230 14.53 27.84 -24.25
CA VAL A 230 13.98 27.94 -25.59
C VAL A 230 15.04 28.40 -26.58
N VAL A 231 15.24 27.62 -27.62
CA VAL A 231 16.16 27.90 -28.73
C VAL A 231 15.37 28.30 -29.97
N HIS A 232 15.77 29.39 -30.62
CA HIS A 232 15.19 29.83 -31.89
C HIS A 232 16.02 29.26 -33.04
N LEU A 233 15.37 28.62 -34.01
CA LEU A 233 16.01 27.93 -35.13
C LEU A 233 15.47 28.47 -36.46
N ALA A 234 16.32 29.19 -37.20
CA ALA A 234 15.98 29.71 -38.53
C ALA A 234 15.92 28.59 -39.58
N PRO A 235 15.27 28.82 -40.73
CA PRO A 235 15.30 27.87 -41.86
C PRO A 235 16.73 27.49 -42.26
N GLY A 236 17.00 26.19 -42.38
CA GLY A 236 18.31 25.62 -42.71
C GLY A 236 19.31 25.59 -41.55
N GLU A 237 18.98 26.19 -40.39
CA GLU A 237 19.86 26.23 -39.23
C GLU A 237 19.90 24.88 -38.51
N ARG A 238 21.06 24.60 -37.90
CA ARG A 238 21.33 23.41 -37.11
C ARG A 238 21.59 23.81 -35.67
N HIS A 239 21.00 23.07 -34.74
CA HIS A 239 21.24 23.23 -33.31
C HIS A 239 21.56 21.88 -32.66
N GLY A 240 22.49 21.90 -31.69
CA GLY A 240 22.86 20.77 -30.86
C GLY A 240 22.50 21.05 -29.40
N ALA A 241 21.85 20.10 -28.75
CA ALA A 241 21.49 20.11 -27.33
C ALA A 241 21.74 18.73 -26.73
N GLY A 242 21.52 18.57 -25.42
CA GLY A 242 21.66 17.26 -24.80
C GLY A 242 21.61 17.27 -23.29
N PHE A 243 21.73 16.09 -22.71
CA PHE A 243 21.65 15.87 -21.27
C PHE A 243 22.69 14.86 -20.83
N PHE A 244 23.08 14.90 -19.56
CA PHE A 244 23.98 13.92 -18.96
C PHE A 244 23.43 13.40 -17.64
N LEU A 245 23.79 12.15 -17.33
CA LEU A 245 23.64 11.56 -16.01
C LEU A 245 24.99 10.98 -15.60
N GLY A 246 25.55 11.45 -14.47
CA GLY A 246 26.74 10.86 -13.88
C GLY A 246 26.41 10.24 -12.53
N LEU A 247 27.07 9.12 -12.22
CA LEU A 247 26.75 8.28 -11.07
C LEU A 247 27.93 8.08 -10.14
N GLN A 248 27.62 7.89 -8.86
CA GLN A 248 28.55 7.38 -7.86
C GLN A 248 27.91 6.21 -7.12
N ALA A 249 28.70 5.17 -6.88
CA ALA A 249 28.23 3.99 -6.13
C ALA A 249 27.90 4.34 -4.67
N HIS A 250 28.57 5.35 -4.10
CA HIS A 250 28.38 5.77 -2.72
C HIS A 250 28.59 7.28 -2.55
N HIS A 251 27.61 7.93 -1.94
CA HIS A 251 27.68 9.32 -1.47
C HIS A 251 27.23 9.39 0.00
N GLU A 252 28.18 9.53 0.91
CA GLU A 252 27.92 9.47 2.35
C GLU A 252 27.06 10.65 2.83
N ALA A 253 27.45 11.87 2.46
CA ALA A 253 26.79 13.10 2.87
C ALA A 253 25.44 13.33 2.16
N ALA A 254 24.63 14.22 2.72
CA ALA A 254 23.48 14.80 2.02
C ALA A 254 23.94 15.61 0.80
N SER A 255 23.13 15.62 -0.25
CA SER A 255 23.44 16.38 -1.47
C SER A 255 23.50 17.88 -1.21
N SER A 256 24.44 18.60 -1.81
CA SER A 256 24.65 20.05 -1.63
C SER A 256 25.37 20.69 -2.82
N ASP A 257 25.53 22.02 -2.80
CA ASP A 257 26.27 22.76 -3.84
C ASP A 257 27.73 22.31 -3.99
N ALA A 258 28.31 21.67 -2.97
CA ALA A 258 29.65 21.09 -3.07
C ALA A 258 29.75 20.00 -4.15
N ASP A 259 28.64 19.33 -4.45
CA ASP A 259 28.59 18.24 -5.43
C ASP A 259 28.73 18.74 -6.88
N LEU A 260 28.59 20.05 -7.11
CA LEU A 260 28.83 20.66 -8.40
C LEU A 260 30.30 20.54 -8.85
N ALA A 261 31.22 20.22 -7.94
CA ALA A 261 32.64 19.99 -8.27
C ALA A 261 32.84 18.85 -9.28
N TRP A 262 31.96 17.83 -9.29
CA TRP A 262 32.04 16.70 -10.22
C TRP A 262 31.76 17.07 -11.68
N LEU A 263 31.06 18.20 -11.90
CA LEU A 263 30.55 18.60 -13.21
C LEU A 263 31.69 18.86 -14.21
N ALA A 264 32.75 19.54 -13.77
CA ALA A 264 33.86 19.90 -14.64
C ALA A 264 34.57 18.66 -15.20
N ASP A 265 34.81 17.66 -14.35
CA ASP A 265 35.46 16.41 -14.74
C ASP A 265 34.59 15.63 -15.72
N TRP A 266 33.29 15.49 -15.44
CA TRP A 266 32.39 14.74 -16.32
C TRP A 266 32.16 15.40 -17.67
N LEU A 267 32.02 16.73 -17.72
CA LEU A 267 31.84 17.45 -18.97
C LEU A 267 33.13 17.56 -19.80
N SER A 268 34.29 17.29 -19.20
CA SER A 268 35.57 17.20 -19.92
C SER A 268 35.77 15.88 -20.68
N LEU A 269 34.91 14.88 -20.43
CA LEU A 269 35.00 13.56 -21.07
C LEU A 269 34.77 13.67 -22.59
N PRO A 270 35.52 12.92 -23.43
CA PRO A 270 35.35 12.97 -24.89
C PRO A 270 33.93 12.68 -25.38
N GLU A 271 33.19 11.85 -24.66
CA GLU A 271 31.81 11.47 -24.97
C GLU A 271 30.76 12.52 -24.61
N ALA A 272 31.16 13.60 -23.91
CA ALA A 272 30.36 14.82 -23.76
C ALA A 272 30.22 15.60 -25.08
N LEU A 273 30.84 15.14 -26.18
CA LEU A 273 30.62 15.62 -27.54
C LEU A 273 29.97 14.54 -28.42
N PRO A 274 29.16 14.92 -29.43
CA PRO A 274 28.52 13.96 -30.34
C PRO A 274 29.55 13.22 -31.21
N ALA A 275 29.25 11.98 -31.60
CA ALA A 275 30.08 11.17 -32.48
C ALA A 275 29.65 11.28 -33.94
N ALA A 276 30.44 10.69 -34.83
CA ALA A 276 30.00 10.39 -36.20
C ALA A 276 28.72 9.54 -36.21
N ARG A 277 28.00 9.58 -37.33
CA ARG A 277 26.75 8.83 -37.53
C ARG A 277 27.00 7.33 -37.43
N VAL A 278 26.00 6.61 -36.91
CA VAL A 278 26.03 5.14 -36.89
C VAL A 278 25.68 4.62 -38.29
N GLU A 279 26.62 3.92 -38.88
CA GLU A 279 26.46 3.23 -40.18
C GLU A 279 25.74 1.89 -39.97
N ALA A 280 24.45 1.95 -39.68
CA ALA A 280 23.57 0.79 -39.50
C ALA A 280 22.22 1.01 -40.24
N PRO A 281 21.57 -0.07 -40.74
CA PRO A 281 20.29 0.04 -41.42
C PRO A 281 19.21 0.61 -40.49
N ALA A 282 18.33 1.44 -41.05
CA ALA A 282 17.17 1.98 -40.34
C ALA A 282 16.20 0.86 -39.97
N ARG A 283 15.72 0.87 -38.72
CA ARG A 283 14.63 0.03 -38.27
C ARG A 283 13.52 0.91 -37.71
N ALA A 284 12.38 0.92 -38.39
CA ALA A 284 11.22 1.65 -37.91
C ALA A 284 10.64 0.95 -36.65
N PRO A 285 10.20 1.70 -35.63
CA PRO A 285 9.44 1.15 -34.52
C PRO A 285 8.15 0.47 -35.00
N ALA A 286 7.92 -0.78 -34.59
CA ALA A 286 6.63 -1.43 -34.78
C ALA A 286 5.68 -1.03 -33.65
N ARG A 287 4.43 -0.71 -33.97
CA ARG A 287 3.47 -0.20 -32.98
C ARG A 287 2.61 -1.34 -32.47
N SER A 288 2.55 -1.49 -31.14
CA SER A 288 1.58 -2.38 -30.50
C SER A 288 0.21 -1.70 -30.39
N LEU A 289 -0.85 -2.49 -30.22
CA LEU A 289 -2.19 -1.98 -29.88
C LEU A 289 -2.20 -1.17 -28.58
N PHE A 290 -1.34 -1.46 -27.60
CA PHE A 290 -1.28 -0.65 -26.37
C PHE A 290 -0.76 0.77 -26.61
N ALA A 291 0.09 0.96 -27.62
CA ALA A 291 0.63 2.26 -28.00
C ALA A 291 -0.19 3.00 -29.09
N SER A 292 -1.01 2.28 -29.86
CA SER A 292 -1.72 2.81 -31.04
C SER A 292 -3.24 2.86 -30.90
N ALA A 293 -3.86 1.95 -30.15
CA ALA A 293 -5.30 1.95 -29.93
C ALA A 293 -5.64 2.94 -28.81
N PRO A 294 -6.43 4.00 -29.09
CA PRO A 294 -6.86 4.91 -28.04
C PRO A 294 -7.80 4.20 -27.05
N PRO A 295 -7.89 4.70 -25.81
CA PRO A 295 -8.92 4.23 -24.89
C PRO A 295 -10.32 4.50 -25.46
N LEU A 296 -11.29 3.65 -25.13
CA LEU A 296 -12.70 3.90 -25.41
C LEU A 296 -13.12 5.20 -24.71
N ALA A 297 -13.59 6.17 -25.48
CA ALA A 297 -14.03 7.47 -24.96
C ALA A 297 -15.35 7.32 -24.18
N SER A 298 -15.25 7.08 -22.88
CA SER A 298 -16.40 6.99 -22.00
C SER A 298 -16.92 8.38 -21.63
N ARG A 299 -18.22 8.61 -21.78
CA ARG A 299 -18.87 9.85 -21.32
C ARG A 299 -19.22 9.77 -19.85
N ASP A 300 -19.40 10.93 -19.25
CA ASP A 300 -19.89 11.03 -17.88
C ASP A 300 -21.40 10.71 -17.83
N LEU A 301 -21.85 9.99 -16.80
CA LEU A 301 -23.27 9.69 -16.59
C LEU A 301 -23.98 10.87 -15.93
N ALA A 302 -25.18 11.21 -16.42
CA ALA A 302 -26.07 12.11 -15.71
C ALA A 302 -26.65 11.44 -14.44
N PRO A 303 -27.08 12.21 -13.43
CA PRO A 303 -27.71 11.66 -12.23
C PRO A 303 -28.94 10.78 -12.52
N SER A 304 -29.75 11.14 -13.53
CA SER A 304 -30.91 10.34 -13.96
C SER A 304 -30.51 8.98 -14.55
N GLU A 305 -29.42 8.93 -15.33
CA GLU A 305 -28.87 7.68 -15.85
C GLU A 305 -28.32 6.81 -14.72
N CYS A 306 -27.65 7.42 -13.73
CA CYS A 306 -27.19 6.72 -12.54
C CYS A 306 -28.37 6.09 -11.77
N GLN A 307 -29.49 6.80 -11.62
CA GLN A 307 -30.69 6.26 -10.98
C GLN A 307 -31.29 5.05 -11.73
N GLY A 308 -31.21 5.05 -13.07
CA GLY A 308 -31.64 3.93 -13.91
C GLY A 308 -30.72 2.71 -13.81
N LEU A 309 -29.41 2.93 -13.78
CA LEU A 309 -28.38 1.87 -13.74
C LEU A 309 -28.17 1.29 -12.33
N PHE A 310 -28.42 2.11 -11.31
CA PHE A 310 -28.28 1.77 -9.89
C PHE A 310 -29.58 2.16 -9.16
N PRO A 311 -30.63 1.32 -9.25
CA PRO A 311 -31.92 1.63 -8.63
C PRO A 311 -31.85 1.58 -7.10
N GLY A 312 -32.75 2.31 -6.45
CA GLY A 312 -32.82 2.43 -4.99
C GLY A 312 -32.25 3.75 -4.48
N GLU A 313 -32.04 3.82 -3.17
CA GLU A 313 -31.47 4.99 -2.50
C GLU A 313 -29.96 5.08 -2.73
N HIS A 314 -29.47 6.25 -3.16
CA HIS A 314 -28.05 6.57 -3.24
C HIS A 314 -27.61 7.18 -1.91
N ARG A 315 -27.03 6.35 -1.05
CA ARG A 315 -26.59 6.76 0.29
C ARG A 315 -25.20 7.38 0.24
N HIS A 316 -24.94 8.32 1.13
CA HIS A 316 -23.63 8.99 1.29
C HIS A 316 -23.05 9.48 -0.05
N ALA A 317 -23.91 10.06 -0.90
CA ALA A 317 -23.51 10.57 -2.20
C ALA A 317 -22.54 11.74 -2.05
N GLU A 318 -21.39 11.65 -2.71
CA GLU A 318 -20.37 12.69 -2.75
C GLU A 318 -20.56 13.58 -3.97
N TRP A 319 -20.57 14.88 -3.76
CA TRP A 319 -20.72 15.88 -4.80
C TRP A 319 -19.54 16.84 -4.78
N GLN A 320 -19.08 17.24 -5.97
CA GLN A 320 -18.11 18.30 -6.13
C GLN A 320 -18.57 19.21 -7.27
N ASP A 321 -18.61 20.53 -7.03
CA ASP A 321 -18.92 21.53 -8.06
C ASP A 321 -20.24 21.20 -8.80
N GLY A 322 -21.24 20.71 -8.07
CA GLY A 322 -22.54 20.29 -8.59
C GLY A 322 -22.55 18.94 -9.32
N ARG A 323 -21.41 18.22 -9.36
CA ARG A 323 -21.25 16.95 -10.07
C ARG A 323 -21.08 15.77 -9.11
N LEU A 324 -21.90 14.74 -9.29
CA LEU A 324 -21.84 13.49 -8.53
C LEU A 324 -20.49 12.80 -8.75
N GLN A 325 -19.87 12.34 -7.67
CA GLN A 325 -18.54 11.72 -7.65
C GLN A 325 -18.62 10.23 -7.32
N SER A 326 -19.34 9.86 -6.27
CA SER A 326 -19.58 8.48 -5.85
C SER A 326 -20.79 8.38 -4.92
N PHE A 327 -21.29 7.17 -4.70
CA PHE A 327 -22.35 6.89 -3.73
C PHE A 327 -22.36 5.41 -3.35
N PHE A 328 -23.04 5.09 -2.26
CA PHE A 328 -23.35 3.71 -1.87
C PHE A 328 -24.75 3.32 -2.30
N SER A 329 -24.94 2.05 -2.66
CA SER A 329 -26.24 1.49 -3.03
C SER A 329 -26.34 0.02 -2.62
N GLY A 330 -27.53 -0.56 -2.64
CA GLY A 330 -27.74 -1.95 -2.20
C GLY A 330 -27.30 -2.19 -0.75
N GLU A 331 -26.87 -3.42 -0.41
CA GLU A 331 -26.39 -3.77 0.94
C GLU A 331 -24.90 -3.47 1.17
N ALA A 332 -24.06 -3.66 0.15
CA ALA A 332 -22.60 -3.47 0.22
C ALA A 332 -22.01 -3.16 -1.17
N SER A 333 -22.55 -2.12 -1.82
CA SER A 333 -22.07 -1.65 -3.12
C SER A 333 -21.62 -0.19 -3.06
N HIS A 334 -20.46 0.10 -3.62
CA HIS A 334 -19.93 1.45 -3.76
C HIS A 334 -19.66 1.76 -5.23
N VAL A 335 -20.32 2.80 -5.74
CA VAL A 335 -20.24 3.24 -7.13
C VAL A 335 -19.38 4.49 -7.22
N VAL A 336 -18.37 4.46 -8.06
CA VAL A 336 -17.46 5.57 -8.34
C VAL A 336 -17.66 6.01 -9.78
N LEU A 337 -17.83 7.31 -9.99
CA LEU A 337 -17.96 7.89 -11.33
C LEU A 337 -16.62 8.39 -11.86
N ARG A 338 -16.50 8.44 -13.19
CA ARG A 338 -15.30 8.88 -13.91
C ARG A 338 -14.65 10.15 -13.34
N ALA A 339 -15.46 11.14 -12.96
CA ALA A 339 -14.97 12.41 -12.42
C ALA A 339 -14.10 12.23 -11.18
N LYS A 340 -14.48 11.31 -10.29
CA LYS A 340 -13.79 11.12 -9.02
C LYS A 340 -12.41 10.52 -9.23
N GLU A 341 -12.30 9.55 -10.15
CA GLU A 341 -11.02 8.88 -10.47
C GLU A 341 -9.95 9.84 -10.98
N LEU A 342 -10.34 10.90 -11.67
CA LEU A 342 -9.44 11.94 -12.19
C LEU A 342 -9.04 12.99 -11.15
N ARG A 343 -9.55 12.88 -9.92
CA ARG A 343 -9.34 13.84 -8.82
C ARG A 343 -8.68 13.23 -7.59
N VAL A 344 -8.71 11.90 -7.46
CA VAL A 344 -8.06 11.20 -6.35
C VAL A 344 -6.57 10.97 -6.64
N GLN A 345 -5.71 11.11 -5.64
CA GLN A 345 -4.28 10.84 -5.82
C GLN A 345 -3.99 9.36 -6.07
N ARG A 346 -4.75 8.45 -5.43
CA ARG A 346 -4.59 7.00 -5.57
C ARG A 346 -5.76 6.42 -6.37
N PRO A 347 -5.52 5.65 -7.44
CA PRO A 347 -6.57 5.19 -8.34
C PRO A 347 -7.49 4.18 -7.64
N HIS A 348 -8.80 4.22 -7.91
CA HIS A 348 -9.75 3.30 -7.30
C HIS A 348 -9.45 1.85 -7.69
N GLY A 349 -9.44 0.97 -6.70
CA GLY A 349 -9.14 -0.45 -6.88
C GLY A 349 -9.79 -1.32 -5.81
N HIS A 350 -9.87 -2.62 -6.08
CA HIS A 350 -10.46 -3.61 -5.18
C HIS A 350 -9.72 -4.95 -5.30
N ILE A 351 -9.74 -5.75 -4.23
CA ILE A 351 -9.14 -7.09 -4.22
C ILE A 351 -10.27 -8.11 -4.17
N LEU A 352 -10.29 -9.05 -5.11
CA LEU A 352 -11.20 -10.18 -5.14
C LEU A 352 -10.48 -11.41 -4.57
N ARG A 353 -11.18 -12.16 -3.71
CA ARG A 353 -10.71 -13.43 -3.15
C ARG A 353 -11.76 -14.51 -3.42
N SER A 354 -11.37 -15.64 -4.01
CA SER A 354 -12.26 -16.79 -4.12
C SER A 354 -12.35 -17.52 -2.78
N GLY A 355 -13.38 -18.36 -2.62
CA GLY A 355 -13.66 -19.01 -1.35
C GLY A 355 -14.19 -18.04 -0.30
N GLN A 356 -14.65 -18.58 0.83
CA GLN A 356 -15.12 -17.79 1.98
C GLN A 356 -14.76 -18.44 3.32
N HIS A 357 -13.67 -19.19 3.38
CA HIS A 357 -13.17 -19.79 4.62
C HIS A 357 -12.48 -18.76 5.53
N LEU A 358 -12.24 -19.16 6.78
CA LEU A 358 -11.63 -18.33 7.84
C LEU A 358 -10.24 -18.82 8.28
N VAL A 359 -9.62 -19.72 7.54
CA VAL A 359 -8.25 -20.22 7.79
C VAL A 359 -7.47 -20.27 6.47
N PRO A 360 -6.14 -20.10 6.46
CA PRO A 360 -5.35 -20.14 5.22
C PRO A 360 -5.64 -21.37 4.33
N ASP A 361 -5.86 -21.12 3.02
CA ASP A 361 -6.11 -22.14 2.00
C ASP A 361 -5.22 -21.89 0.77
N GLU A 362 -4.45 -22.91 0.37
CA GLU A 362 -3.58 -22.84 -0.81
C GLU A 362 -4.37 -22.93 -2.13
N SER A 363 -5.63 -23.41 -2.14
CA SER A 363 -6.44 -23.46 -3.39
C SER A 363 -7.01 -22.11 -3.79
N ALA A 364 -7.17 -21.20 -2.83
CA ALA A 364 -7.81 -19.90 -3.01
C ALA A 364 -7.08 -19.02 -4.03
N LEU A 365 -7.87 -18.31 -4.83
CA LEU A 365 -7.39 -17.31 -5.78
C LEU A 365 -7.51 -15.91 -5.20
N THR A 366 -6.56 -15.05 -5.54
CA THR A 366 -6.63 -13.62 -5.23
C THR A 366 -6.32 -12.80 -6.47
N SER A 367 -7.15 -11.83 -6.79
CA SER A 367 -6.99 -10.93 -7.93
C SER A 367 -7.17 -9.48 -7.49
N THR A 368 -6.49 -8.55 -8.15
CA THR A 368 -6.67 -7.11 -7.95
C THR A 368 -7.32 -6.49 -9.19
N CYS A 369 -8.37 -5.71 -8.99
CA CYS A 369 -9.13 -5.01 -10.03
C CYS A 369 -8.92 -3.50 -9.90
N TRP A 370 -8.79 -2.79 -11.01
CA TRP A 370 -8.65 -1.33 -11.01
C TRP A 370 -9.68 -0.66 -11.91
N MET A 371 -10.14 0.52 -11.51
CA MET A 371 -11.14 1.29 -12.26
C MET A 371 -10.70 1.55 -13.71
N GLY A 372 -9.41 1.81 -13.96
CA GLY A 372 -8.82 2.05 -15.29
C GLY A 372 -8.72 0.82 -16.21
N GLY A 373 -9.75 -0.04 -16.25
CA GLY A 373 -9.85 -1.15 -17.19
C GLY A 373 -8.83 -2.27 -16.94
N ALA A 374 -8.52 -2.54 -15.66
CA ALA A 374 -7.66 -3.64 -15.24
C ALA A 374 -8.52 -4.71 -14.55
N PHE A 375 -8.94 -5.71 -15.30
CA PHE A 375 -10.04 -6.58 -14.89
C PHE A 375 -9.62 -7.67 -13.93
N HIS A 376 -8.45 -8.28 -14.16
CA HIS A 376 -7.77 -9.16 -13.21
C HIS A 376 -6.26 -8.94 -13.31
N THR A 377 -5.66 -8.33 -12.29
CA THR A 377 -4.21 -8.12 -12.17
C THR A 377 -3.68 -8.84 -10.95
N MET A 378 -2.39 -9.18 -10.97
CA MET A 378 -1.75 -9.91 -9.87
C MET A 378 -2.54 -11.14 -9.42
N LEU A 379 -3.10 -11.89 -10.38
CA LEU A 379 -3.82 -13.12 -10.08
C LEU A 379 -2.84 -14.11 -9.47
N THR A 380 -3.16 -14.68 -8.32
CA THR A 380 -2.33 -15.67 -7.62
C THR A 380 -3.17 -16.83 -7.12
N GLN A 381 -2.58 -18.01 -6.95
CA GLN A 381 -3.17 -19.13 -6.22
C GLN A 381 -2.35 -19.44 -4.96
N GLY A 382 -3.01 -19.51 -3.80
CA GLY A 382 -2.35 -19.66 -2.51
C GLY A 382 -1.50 -18.44 -2.18
N HIS A 383 -0.18 -18.58 -2.13
CA HIS A 383 0.71 -17.48 -1.77
C HIS A 383 0.59 -16.27 -2.71
N VAL A 384 0.13 -15.14 -2.16
CA VAL A 384 -0.32 -13.95 -2.92
C VAL A 384 0.76 -13.09 -3.58
N SER A 385 2.01 -13.55 -3.56
CA SER A 385 3.17 -12.79 -4.04
C SER A 385 4.17 -13.64 -4.80
N ILE A 386 4.34 -14.92 -4.47
CA ILE A 386 5.26 -15.81 -5.18
C ILE A 386 4.54 -16.58 -6.29
N ASN A 387 3.34 -17.07 -6.02
CA ASN A 387 2.57 -17.90 -6.96
C ASN A 387 1.76 -17.03 -7.93
N ARG A 388 2.42 -16.05 -8.57
CA ARG A 388 1.80 -15.10 -9.49
C ARG A 388 1.54 -15.74 -10.85
N ILE A 389 0.30 -15.60 -11.30
CA ILE A 389 -0.20 -16.05 -12.59
C ILE A 389 -0.24 -14.88 -13.58
N LEU A 390 -0.89 -13.79 -13.20
CA LEU A 390 -0.96 -12.56 -13.99
C LEU A 390 -0.09 -11.46 -13.38
N SER A 391 0.47 -10.59 -14.22
CA SER A 391 1.32 -9.47 -13.80
C SER A 391 0.56 -8.42 -12.98
N THR A 392 1.28 -7.72 -12.10
CA THR A 392 0.71 -6.65 -11.28
C THR A 392 0.63 -5.31 -12.02
N GLN A 393 -0.40 -4.52 -11.74
CA GLN A 393 -0.44 -3.13 -12.21
C GLN A 393 0.56 -2.30 -11.41
N ARG A 394 1.39 -1.54 -12.12
CA ARG A 394 2.42 -0.67 -11.57
C ARG A 394 2.08 0.77 -11.94
N SER A 395 2.50 1.72 -11.09
CA SER A 395 2.14 3.14 -11.14
C SER A 395 0.72 3.50 -10.70
N LEU A 396 0.61 4.65 -10.00
CA LEU A 396 -0.66 5.27 -9.62
C LEU A 396 -1.19 6.20 -10.72
N LEU A 397 -0.38 6.53 -11.73
CA LEU A 397 -0.71 7.52 -12.78
C LEU A 397 -1.17 6.88 -14.10
N GLY A 398 -1.12 5.55 -14.21
CA GLY A 398 -1.44 4.85 -15.46
C GLY A 398 -0.29 4.85 -16.47
N LEU A 399 0.97 4.93 -16.00
CA LEU A 399 2.17 4.92 -16.86
C LEU A 399 2.30 3.63 -17.67
N PHE A 400 1.75 2.52 -17.17
CA PHE A 400 1.71 1.24 -17.86
C PHE A 400 0.28 0.70 -17.90
N ASN A 401 -0.12 0.20 -19.05
CA ASN A 401 -1.50 -0.26 -19.30
C ASN A 401 -1.59 -1.73 -19.71
N THR A 402 -0.47 -2.44 -19.70
CA THR A 402 -0.32 -3.83 -20.17
C THR A 402 -0.59 -4.89 -19.11
N ALA A 403 -0.51 -4.54 -17.82
CA ALA A 403 -0.55 -5.50 -16.73
C ALA A 403 -1.87 -6.28 -16.61
N GLY A 404 -1.77 -7.57 -16.30
CA GLY A 404 -2.90 -8.46 -16.07
C GLY A 404 -3.79 -8.73 -17.29
N LEU A 405 -5.08 -8.90 -17.03
CA LEU A 405 -6.13 -9.09 -18.03
C LEU A 405 -6.68 -7.76 -18.52
N ARG A 406 -6.49 -7.46 -19.82
CA ARG A 406 -6.99 -6.26 -20.51
C ARG A 406 -7.88 -6.63 -21.68
N LEU A 407 -8.77 -5.72 -22.06
CA LEU A 407 -9.73 -5.92 -23.15
C LEU A 407 -9.60 -4.79 -24.18
N PHE A 408 -9.61 -5.17 -25.46
CA PHE A 408 -9.81 -4.29 -26.59
C PHE A 408 -11.11 -4.67 -27.29
N VAL A 409 -11.91 -3.68 -27.67
CA VAL A 409 -13.14 -3.86 -28.45
C VAL A 409 -12.95 -3.22 -29.81
N ASP A 410 -13.36 -3.91 -30.87
CA ASP A 410 -13.39 -3.34 -32.23
C ASP A 410 -14.76 -2.71 -32.46
N LEU A 411 -14.80 -1.38 -32.53
CA LEU A 411 -16.02 -0.65 -32.82
C LEU A 411 -16.15 -0.47 -34.35
N PRO A 412 -17.32 -0.81 -34.94
CA PRO A 412 -17.53 -0.66 -36.38
C PRO A 412 -17.14 0.72 -36.91
N GLY A 413 -16.25 0.76 -37.92
CA GLY A 413 -15.76 2.01 -38.53
C GLY A 413 -14.77 2.83 -37.69
N GLN A 414 -14.48 2.41 -36.45
CA GLN A 414 -13.59 3.10 -35.53
C GLN A 414 -12.30 2.33 -35.25
N GLY A 415 -12.30 1.00 -35.44
CA GLY A 415 -11.15 0.13 -35.14
C GLY A 415 -11.06 -0.21 -33.65
N TRP A 416 -9.96 -0.88 -33.28
CA TRP A 416 -9.71 -1.27 -31.90
C TRP A 416 -9.68 -0.08 -30.92
N ARG A 417 -10.35 -0.26 -29.79
CA ARG A 417 -10.36 0.63 -28.62
C ARG A 417 -10.02 -0.16 -27.39
N ARG A 418 -9.12 0.35 -26.54
CA ARG A 418 -8.83 -0.25 -25.25
C ARG A 418 -9.94 0.10 -24.25
N LEU A 419 -10.49 -0.86 -23.53
CA LEU A 419 -11.36 -0.53 -22.40
C LEU A 419 -10.49 0.01 -21.25
N GLY A 420 -10.53 1.34 -21.05
CA GLY A 420 -9.75 2.08 -20.06
C GLY A 420 -10.61 2.57 -18.90
N LEU A 421 -10.69 3.89 -18.72
CA LEU A 421 -11.52 4.51 -17.67
C LEU A 421 -13.03 4.43 -18.03
N PRO A 422 -13.88 3.79 -17.21
CA PRO A 422 -15.32 3.69 -17.46
C PRO A 422 -16.05 4.97 -17.03
N SER A 423 -17.32 5.06 -17.41
CA SER A 423 -18.26 6.07 -16.90
C SER A 423 -18.59 5.86 -15.42
N ALA A 424 -18.75 4.59 -15.00
CA ALA A 424 -18.95 4.19 -13.61
C ALA A 424 -18.24 2.88 -13.29
N PHE A 425 -17.78 2.76 -12.04
CA PHE A 425 -17.14 1.58 -11.47
C PHE A 425 -17.81 1.22 -10.14
N GLU A 426 -18.51 0.09 -10.14
CA GLU A 426 -19.19 -0.46 -8.98
C GLU A 426 -18.33 -1.55 -8.35
N MET A 427 -18.03 -1.40 -7.06
CA MET A 427 -17.36 -2.42 -6.26
C MET A 427 -18.37 -3.08 -5.32
N ARG A 428 -18.21 -4.39 -5.12
CA ARG A 428 -18.84 -5.20 -4.07
C ARG A 428 -17.76 -6.13 -3.47
N PRO A 429 -17.92 -6.68 -2.26
CA PRO A 429 -16.88 -7.53 -1.65
C PRO A 429 -16.34 -8.64 -2.56
N GLN A 430 -17.22 -9.28 -3.35
CA GLN A 430 -16.87 -10.39 -4.26
C GLN A 430 -16.98 -10.05 -5.76
N ALA A 431 -17.22 -8.79 -6.13
CA ALA A 431 -17.42 -8.42 -7.53
C ALA A 431 -16.97 -6.99 -7.85
N CYS A 432 -16.62 -6.75 -9.10
CA CYS A 432 -16.34 -5.43 -9.66
C CYS A 432 -17.06 -5.30 -11.00
N ARG A 433 -17.69 -4.15 -11.25
CA ARG A 433 -18.46 -3.89 -12.47
C ARG A 433 -18.09 -2.54 -13.07
N TRP A 434 -17.74 -2.53 -14.34
CA TRP A 434 -17.41 -1.35 -15.13
C TRP A 434 -18.52 -1.08 -16.13
N LEU A 435 -18.96 0.18 -16.22
CA LEU A 435 -19.95 0.64 -17.19
C LEU A 435 -19.32 1.69 -18.10
N TYR A 436 -19.18 1.37 -19.38
CA TYR A 436 -18.64 2.23 -20.41
C TYR A 436 -19.80 2.77 -21.25
N ALA A 437 -20.35 3.92 -20.88
CA ALA A 437 -21.26 4.65 -21.74
C ALA A 437 -20.43 5.44 -22.76
N HIS A 438 -20.69 5.25 -24.05
CA HIS A 438 -20.01 5.94 -25.13
C HIS A 438 -21.03 6.38 -26.20
N GLU A 439 -20.58 7.04 -27.25
CA GLU A 439 -21.48 7.58 -28.29
C GLU A 439 -22.36 6.51 -28.96
N ALA A 440 -21.83 5.30 -29.13
CA ALA A 440 -22.50 4.21 -29.84
C ALA A 440 -23.25 3.20 -28.93
N GLY A 441 -23.24 3.39 -27.61
CA GLY A 441 -23.95 2.50 -26.69
C GLY A 441 -23.38 2.40 -25.27
N LEU A 442 -23.69 1.27 -24.62
CA LEU A 442 -23.32 0.97 -23.25
C LEU A 442 -22.76 -0.45 -23.17
N ILE A 443 -21.50 -0.55 -22.73
CA ILE A 443 -20.82 -1.83 -22.47
C ILE A 443 -20.69 -2.00 -20.97
N GLU A 444 -21.03 -3.19 -20.49
CA GLU A 444 -20.82 -3.61 -19.11
C GLU A 444 -19.75 -4.70 -19.06
N VAL A 445 -18.83 -4.59 -18.10
CA VAL A 445 -17.89 -5.65 -17.75
C VAL A 445 -18.06 -5.98 -16.27
N VAL A 446 -18.08 -7.26 -15.90
CA VAL A 446 -18.23 -7.74 -14.53
C VAL A 446 -17.14 -8.76 -14.24
N ALA A 447 -16.32 -8.53 -13.21
CA ALA A 447 -15.36 -9.47 -12.66
C ALA A 447 -15.86 -9.98 -11.30
N GLU A 448 -15.85 -11.30 -11.09
CA GLU A 448 -16.43 -11.96 -9.91
C GLU A 448 -15.48 -13.03 -9.35
N ALA A 449 -15.51 -13.20 -8.03
CA ALA A 449 -14.82 -14.30 -7.33
C ALA A 449 -15.83 -15.26 -6.71
N ASP A 450 -15.78 -16.52 -7.14
CA ASP A 450 -16.69 -17.56 -6.68
C ASP A 450 -16.32 -18.10 -5.30
N ALA A 451 -17.34 -18.51 -4.55
CA ALA A 451 -17.14 -19.17 -3.25
C ALA A 451 -16.79 -20.67 -3.41
N ALA A 452 -17.32 -21.34 -4.43
CA ALA A 452 -16.98 -22.72 -4.77
C ALA A 452 -17.45 -23.06 -6.22
N PRO A 453 -16.61 -23.67 -7.08
CA PRO A 453 -15.16 -23.87 -6.90
C PRO A 453 -14.40 -22.53 -6.93
N ASP A 454 -13.15 -22.53 -6.48
CA ASP A 454 -12.26 -21.37 -6.56
C ASP A 454 -12.04 -20.94 -8.02
N ARG A 455 -12.65 -19.83 -8.43
CA ARG A 455 -12.62 -19.32 -9.80
C ARG A 455 -12.74 -17.80 -9.83
N MET A 456 -12.06 -17.19 -10.78
CA MET A 456 -12.21 -15.77 -11.13
C MET A 456 -12.93 -15.67 -12.48
N ALA A 457 -14.13 -15.12 -12.50
CA ALA A 457 -14.95 -14.98 -13.70
C ALA A 457 -14.90 -13.55 -14.23
N LEU A 458 -14.98 -13.40 -15.56
CA LEU A 458 -15.14 -12.13 -16.24
C LEU A 458 -16.23 -12.24 -17.31
N HIS A 459 -17.19 -11.32 -17.27
CA HIS A 459 -18.27 -11.23 -18.23
C HIS A 459 -18.26 -9.85 -18.90
N LEU A 460 -18.41 -9.81 -20.23
CA LEU A 460 -18.67 -8.56 -20.96
C LEU A 460 -20.03 -8.67 -21.64
N ARG A 461 -20.85 -7.63 -21.52
CA ARG A 461 -22.16 -7.51 -22.16
C ARG A 461 -22.30 -6.17 -22.86
N VAL A 462 -22.71 -6.19 -24.13
CA VAL A 462 -23.18 -4.99 -24.83
C VAL A 462 -24.65 -4.79 -24.47
N ILE A 463 -24.90 -3.87 -23.54
CA ILE A 463 -26.26 -3.54 -23.08
C ILE A 463 -26.99 -2.76 -24.17
N GLU A 464 -26.33 -1.75 -24.73
CA GLU A 464 -26.82 -0.92 -25.84
C GLU A 464 -25.72 -0.80 -26.90
N GLY A 465 -26.10 -0.69 -28.18
CA GLY A 465 -25.16 -0.67 -29.32
C GLY A 465 -25.12 -1.98 -30.11
N GLU A 466 -24.24 -2.09 -31.10
CA GLU A 466 -24.09 -3.26 -31.97
C GLU A 466 -23.20 -4.36 -31.36
N ALA A 467 -23.22 -5.56 -31.94
CA ALA A 467 -22.24 -6.59 -31.59
C ALA A 467 -20.82 -6.12 -31.96
N LEU A 468 -19.84 -6.41 -31.11
CA LEU A 468 -18.45 -5.98 -31.28
C LEU A 468 -17.52 -7.18 -31.27
N ALA A 469 -16.36 -7.10 -31.93
CA ALA A 469 -15.30 -8.11 -31.74
C ALA A 469 -14.50 -7.76 -30.48
N LEU A 470 -14.02 -8.79 -29.77
CA LEU A 470 -13.27 -8.63 -28.53
C LEU A 470 -11.90 -9.26 -28.67
N ARG A 471 -10.89 -8.57 -28.15
CA ARG A 471 -9.56 -9.13 -27.88
C ARG A 471 -9.25 -9.03 -26.41
N ALA A 472 -9.02 -10.16 -25.75
CA ALA A 472 -8.51 -10.20 -24.40
C ALA A 472 -6.99 -10.47 -24.41
N THR A 473 -6.24 -9.78 -23.55
CA THR A 473 -4.80 -10.02 -23.36
C THR A 473 -4.54 -10.42 -21.93
N LEU A 474 -3.85 -11.54 -21.73
CA LEU A 474 -3.41 -12.02 -20.42
C LEU A 474 -1.90 -11.82 -20.33
N SER A 475 -1.44 -10.78 -19.63
CA SER A 475 -0.02 -10.60 -19.31
C SER A 475 0.36 -11.52 -18.15
N LEU A 476 1.29 -12.45 -18.41
CA LEU A 476 1.62 -13.58 -17.55
C LEU A 476 2.84 -13.28 -16.68
N ALA A 477 2.76 -13.69 -15.42
CA ALA A 477 3.87 -13.64 -14.45
C ALA A 477 4.47 -15.04 -14.17
N LEU A 478 4.00 -16.07 -14.88
CA LEU A 478 4.39 -17.48 -14.67
C LEU A 478 5.89 -17.74 -14.84
N GLY A 479 6.58 -16.85 -15.55
CA GLY A 479 8.01 -16.88 -15.81
C GLY A 479 8.90 -16.39 -14.68
N GLY A 480 8.33 -15.72 -13.69
CA GLY A 480 9.08 -14.88 -12.74
C GLY A 480 9.17 -13.43 -13.19
N ASP A 481 9.81 -12.60 -12.36
CA ASP A 481 9.99 -11.15 -12.56
C ASP A 481 8.71 -10.37 -12.90
N ASP A 482 7.56 -10.94 -12.50
CA ASP A 482 6.22 -10.37 -12.72
C ASP A 482 5.95 -10.05 -14.21
N GLY A 483 6.49 -10.89 -15.11
CA GLY A 483 6.29 -10.77 -16.55
C GLY A 483 7.16 -9.71 -17.24
N ALA A 484 8.16 -9.14 -16.55
CA ALA A 484 9.05 -8.15 -17.15
C ALA A 484 10.12 -8.77 -18.07
N ALA A 485 10.39 -10.07 -17.95
CA ALA A 485 11.35 -10.79 -18.78
C ALA A 485 10.67 -11.41 -20.02
N PRO A 486 11.22 -11.22 -21.24
CA PRO A 486 10.75 -11.90 -22.44
C PRO A 486 10.75 -13.40 -22.23
N GLN A 487 9.58 -13.99 -22.31
CA GLN A 487 9.43 -15.43 -22.21
C GLN A 487 8.17 -15.85 -22.94
N ARG A 488 8.36 -16.59 -24.03
CA ARG A 488 7.22 -17.10 -24.80
C ARG A 488 6.41 -18.06 -23.92
N PRO A 489 5.13 -17.80 -23.69
CA PRO A 489 4.32 -18.70 -22.90
C PRO A 489 4.11 -20.02 -23.64
N LEU A 490 3.84 -21.09 -22.89
CA LEU A 490 3.44 -22.37 -23.44
C LEU A 490 1.94 -22.54 -23.18
N TRP A 491 1.14 -22.59 -24.24
CA TRP A 491 -0.29 -22.81 -24.13
C TRP A 491 -0.76 -23.96 -25.01
N GLN A 492 -1.82 -24.64 -24.57
CA GLN A 492 -2.53 -25.66 -25.31
C GLN A 492 -4.01 -25.25 -25.36
N HIS A 493 -4.60 -25.31 -26.56
CA HIS A 493 -6.00 -24.96 -26.79
C HIS A 493 -6.77 -26.22 -27.16
N SER A 494 -7.84 -26.53 -26.41
CA SER A 494 -8.73 -27.66 -26.65
C SER A 494 -10.18 -27.26 -26.36
N GLY A 495 -11.02 -27.28 -27.40
CA GLY A 495 -12.40 -26.81 -27.29
C GLY A 495 -12.44 -25.35 -26.86
N GLU A 496 -13.05 -25.07 -25.70
CA GLU A 496 -13.17 -23.73 -25.11
C GLU A 496 -12.14 -23.49 -23.98
N ARG A 497 -11.16 -24.38 -23.84
CA ARG A 497 -10.17 -24.32 -22.75
C ARG A 497 -8.78 -24.03 -23.27
N VAL A 498 -8.13 -23.05 -22.66
CA VAL A 498 -6.71 -22.75 -22.85
C VAL A 498 -5.96 -23.10 -21.58
N ARG A 499 -5.08 -24.09 -21.64
CA ARG A 499 -4.16 -24.41 -20.55
C ARG A 499 -2.83 -23.71 -20.79
N ILE A 500 -2.43 -22.85 -19.86
CA ILE A 500 -1.15 -22.14 -19.89
C ILE A 500 -0.23 -22.79 -18.86
N THR A 501 0.96 -23.21 -19.29
CA THR A 501 1.93 -23.91 -18.45
C THR A 501 3.09 -22.98 -18.11
N PRO A 502 3.57 -22.96 -16.85
CA PRO A 502 4.77 -22.25 -16.48
C PRO A 502 5.95 -22.70 -17.37
N PRO A 503 6.75 -21.76 -17.89
CA PRO A 503 7.89 -22.12 -18.72
C PRO A 503 8.89 -23.03 -18.00
N ALA A 504 9.45 -24.00 -18.72
CA ALA A 504 10.46 -24.90 -18.16
C ALA A 504 11.64 -24.12 -17.57
N GLY A 505 12.08 -24.50 -16.37
CA GLY A 505 13.16 -23.84 -15.64
C GLY A 505 12.75 -22.61 -14.83
N SER A 506 11.53 -22.07 -15.00
CA SER A 506 11.02 -21.01 -14.12
C SER A 506 10.87 -21.50 -12.68
N GLU A 507 10.96 -20.58 -11.70
CA GLU A 507 10.75 -20.90 -10.28
C GLU A 507 9.38 -21.54 -10.03
N LEU A 508 8.35 -21.07 -10.75
CA LEU A 508 7.00 -21.60 -10.62
C LEU A 508 6.88 -23.02 -11.18
N ALA A 509 7.52 -23.33 -12.32
CA ALA A 509 7.58 -24.69 -12.86
C ALA A 509 8.36 -25.64 -11.94
N GLN A 510 9.43 -25.18 -11.31
CA GLN A 510 10.19 -25.97 -10.35
C GLN A 510 9.35 -26.26 -9.09
N ARG A 511 8.60 -25.26 -8.61
CA ARG A 511 7.74 -25.38 -7.42
C ARG A 511 6.49 -26.23 -7.67
N PHE A 512 5.90 -26.11 -8.86
CA PHE A 512 4.70 -26.84 -9.28
C PHE A 512 4.91 -27.50 -10.66
N PRO A 513 5.56 -28.67 -10.73
CA PRO A 513 5.92 -29.29 -12.01
C PRO A 513 4.75 -29.65 -12.93
N ALA A 514 3.57 -29.92 -12.37
CA ALA A 514 2.32 -30.15 -13.10
C ALA A 514 1.39 -28.92 -13.08
N GLY A 515 1.87 -27.82 -12.50
CA GLY A 515 1.14 -26.58 -12.27
C GLY A 515 0.75 -25.91 -13.57
N GLY A 516 -0.38 -25.22 -13.56
CA GLY A 516 -0.84 -24.48 -14.72
C GLY A 516 -1.95 -23.52 -14.38
N VAL A 517 -2.44 -22.86 -15.43
CA VAL A 517 -3.59 -21.97 -15.38
C VAL A 517 -4.53 -22.44 -16.46
N GLU A 518 -5.79 -22.63 -16.09
CA GLU A 518 -6.84 -22.93 -17.04
C GLU A 518 -7.69 -21.68 -17.26
N VAL A 519 -7.85 -21.32 -18.53
CA VAL A 519 -8.75 -20.26 -18.98
C VAL A 519 -9.87 -20.93 -19.77
N GLU A 520 -11.07 -20.92 -19.20
CA GLU A 520 -12.30 -21.23 -19.92
C GLU A 520 -12.69 -19.98 -20.71
N ALA A 521 -12.59 -20.03 -22.04
CA ALA A 521 -12.78 -18.91 -22.96
C ALA A 521 -13.86 -19.24 -23.98
N LEU A 522 -15.12 -19.18 -23.54
CA LEU A 522 -16.29 -19.55 -24.33
C LEU A 522 -16.39 -18.67 -25.59
N GLY A 523 -16.29 -19.31 -26.76
CA GLY A 523 -16.38 -18.63 -28.06
C GLY A 523 -15.10 -17.93 -28.54
N ALA A 524 -13.94 -18.17 -27.91
CA ALA A 524 -12.65 -17.69 -28.43
C ALA A 524 -12.35 -18.34 -29.79
N ALA A 525 -12.21 -17.52 -30.83
CA ALA A 525 -11.95 -17.97 -32.19
C ALA A 525 -10.45 -18.21 -32.43
N ILE A 526 -9.58 -17.39 -31.84
CA ILE A 526 -8.13 -17.46 -32.04
C ILE A 526 -7.42 -17.31 -30.69
N VAL A 527 -6.44 -18.17 -30.44
CA VAL A 527 -5.50 -18.07 -29.32
C VAL A 527 -4.10 -17.85 -29.91
N GLY A 528 -3.43 -16.77 -29.52
CA GLY A 528 -2.12 -16.38 -30.05
C GLY A 528 -1.20 -15.71 -29.02
N ASP A 529 -0.01 -15.33 -29.47
CA ASP A 529 0.98 -14.58 -28.69
C ASP A 529 0.87 -13.06 -28.88
N ASP A 530 1.88 -12.34 -28.39
CA ASP A 530 2.05 -10.90 -28.55
C ASP A 530 2.14 -10.43 -30.01
N GLY A 531 2.45 -11.29 -30.98
CA GLY A 531 2.43 -10.95 -32.40
C GLY A 531 1.06 -10.48 -32.88
N ARG A 532 -0.03 -10.90 -32.21
CA ARG A 532 -1.39 -10.40 -32.47
C ARG A 532 -1.54 -8.91 -32.20
N LEU A 533 -0.69 -8.32 -31.35
CA LEU A 533 -0.78 -6.93 -30.91
C LEU A 533 0.01 -5.96 -31.78
N TYR A 534 0.97 -6.44 -32.58
CA TYR A 534 1.82 -5.59 -33.42
C TYR A 534 1.25 -5.46 -34.84
N ASP A 535 1.46 -4.28 -35.43
CA ASP A 535 1.05 -3.96 -36.81
C ASP A 535 1.73 -4.83 -37.88
N ASP A 536 2.96 -5.28 -37.64
CA ASP A 536 3.69 -6.21 -38.53
C ASP A 536 3.37 -7.70 -38.27
N GLY A 537 2.56 -8.01 -37.26
CA GLY A 537 2.16 -9.37 -36.91
C GLY A 537 3.26 -10.26 -36.30
N LEU A 538 4.43 -9.70 -35.94
CA LEU A 538 5.56 -10.48 -35.43
C LEU A 538 5.60 -10.51 -33.89
N SER A 539 5.93 -11.65 -33.30
CA SER A 539 6.13 -11.76 -31.84
C SER A 539 7.46 -11.11 -31.42
N ARG A 540 7.43 -10.33 -30.34
CA ARG A 540 8.62 -9.81 -29.65
C ARG A 540 9.07 -10.76 -28.53
N GLY A 541 8.23 -11.73 -28.17
CA GLY A 541 8.49 -12.70 -27.11
C GLY A 541 8.03 -12.19 -25.75
N GLU A 542 7.11 -11.22 -25.72
CA GLU A 542 6.48 -10.76 -24.48
C GLU A 542 5.66 -11.89 -23.85
N PRO A 543 5.67 -12.04 -22.51
CA PRO A 543 5.00 -13.14 -21.81
C PRO A 543 3.48 -12.89 -21.72
N LEU A 544 2.78 -12.96 -22.85
CA LEU A 544 1.34 -12.75 -22.90
C LEU A 544 0.62 -13.70 -23.87
N VAL A 545 -0.65 -13.94 -23.59
CA VAL A 545 -1.56 -14.69 -24.46
C VAL A 545 -2.71 -13.77 -24.90
N CYS A 546 -3.00 -13.77 -26.20
CA CYS A 546 -4.14 -13.08 -26.79
C CYS A 546 -5.26 -14.06 -27.12
N LEU A 547 -6.49 -13.68 -26.77
CA LEU A 547 -7.72 -14.39 -27.10
C LEU A 547 -8.60 -13.47 -27.96
N ASP A 548 -8.83 -13.83 -29.22
CA ASP A 548 -9.71 -13.08 -30.12
C ASP A 548 -11.06 -13.77 -30.23
N PHE A 549 -12.12 -12.99 -30.08
CA PHE A 549 -13.50 -13.44 -30.18
C PHE A 549 -14.15 -12.79 -31.40
N ALA A 550 -15.00 -13.54 -32.09
CA ALA A 550 -15.83 -13.02 -33.16
C ALA A 550 -16.86 -11.99 -32.62
N ALA A 551 -17.48 -11.24 -33.53
CA ALA A 551 -18.46 -10.24 -33.16
C ALA A 551 -19.64 -10.85 -32.39
N ALA A 552 -19.86 -10.42 -31.15
CA ALA A 552 -20.96 -10.87 -30.30
C ALA A 552 -21.39 -9.77 -29.32
N ARG A 553 -22.51 -10.01 -28.64
CA ARG A 553 -23.02 -9.11 -27.58
C ARG A 553 -22.63 -9.54 -26.17
N GLN A 554 -22.08 -10.75 -26.03
CA GLN A 554 -21.77 -11.36 -24.75
C GLN A 554 -20.49 -12.17 -24.86
N PHE A 555 -19.61 -12.03 -23.86
CA PHE A 555 -18.36 -12.77 -23.75
C PHE A 555 -18.18 -13.23 -22.31
N ALA A 556 -17.56 -14.38 -22.13
CA ALA A 556 -17.27 -14.93 -20.81
C ALA A 556 -15.87 -15.56 -20.79
N LEU A 557 -15.13 -15.23 -19.73
CA LEU A 557 -13.86 -15.85 -19.38
C LEU A 557 -13.94 -16.35 -17.94
N ALA A 558 -13.30 -17.48 -17.66
CA ALA A 558 -13.12 -17.97 -16.31
C ALA A 558 -11.68 -18.46 -16.12
N LEU A 559 -10.98 -17.91 -15.12
CA LEU A 559 -9.61 -18.26 -14.78
C LEU A 559 -9.59 -19.16 -13.54
N ARG A 560 -8.84 -20.25 -13.62
CA ARG A 560 -8.59 -21.17 -12.51
C ARG A 560 -7.10 -21.45 -12.40
N GLY A 561 -6.60 -21.49 -11.16
CA GLY A 561 -5.26 -21.97 -10.86
C GLY A 561 -5.25 -23.49 -10.70
N ASP A 562 -4.28 -24.16 -11.31
CA ASP A 562 -4.01 -25.60 -11.14
C ASP A 562 -2.60 -25.81 -10.57
N LEU A 563 -2.11 -24.86 -9.74
CA LEU A 563 -0.84 -24.99 -9.02
C LEU A 563 -0.97 -25.97 -7.85
N VAL A 564 -2.08 -25.89 -7.11
CA VAL A 564 -2.41 -26.77 -5.98
C VAL A 564 -3.77 -27.41 -6.24
N ARG A 565 -3.82 -28.75 -6.18
CA ARG A 565 -5.05 -29.55 -6.35
C ARG A 565 -5.57 -29.99 -4.99
N ALA A 566 -6.28 -29.08 -4.31
CA ALA A 566 -7.00 -29.37 -3.07
C ALA A 566 -8.50 -29.14 -3.28
N ALA A 567 -9.34 -29.85 -2.52
CA ALA A 567 -10.76 -29.54 -2.47
C ALA A 567 -10.94 -28.22 -1.70
N PRO A 568 -11.70 -27.25 -2.24
CA PRO A 568 -11.90 -25.97 -1.57
C PRO A 568 -12.60 -26.16 -0.22
N ALA A 569 -12.22 -25.36 0.77
CA ALA A 569 -12.89 -25.36 2.06
C ALA A 569 -14.35 -24.88 1.94
N ALA A 570 -15.21 -25.31 2.87
CA ALA A 570 -16.61 -24.87 2.91
C ALA A 570 -16.69 -23.35 3.20
N PRO A 571 -17.55 -22.60 2.48
CA PRO A 571 -17.80 -21.19 2.76
C PRO A 571 -18.28 -20.92 4.20
N GLN A 572 -17.68 -19.93 4.86
CA GLN A 572 -18.01 -19.46 6.21
C GLN A 572 -18.05 -17.91 6.25
N PRO A 573 -19.09 -17.28 5.69
CA PRO A 573 -19.19 -15.82 5.66
C PRO A 573 -19.29 -15.23 7.07
N LEU A 574 -18.63 -14.09 7.28
CA LEU A 574 -18.71 -13.36 8.55
C LEU A 574 -20.10 -12.71 8.72
N ALA A 575 -20.68 -12.87 9.90
CA ALA A 575 -21.90 -12.16 10.29
C ALA A 575 -21.51 -10.85 10.98
N LEU A 576 -21.83 -9.72 10.36
CA LEU A 576 -21.56 -8.39 10.91
C LEU A 576 -22.79 -7.82 11.64
N PRO A 577 -22.61 -6.96 12.66
CA PRO A 577 -23.71 -6.28 13.30
C PRO A 577 -24.47 -5.42 12.30
N ARG A 578 -25.80 -5.35 12.47
CA ARG A 578 -26.70 -4.54 11.64
C ARG A 578 -27.52 -3.61 12.52
N TRP A 579 -27.64 -2.38 12.07
CA TRP A 579 -28.47 -1.36 12.69
C TRP A 579 -28.97 -0.38 11.63
N GLN A 580 -29.97 0.40 12.01
CA GLN A 580 -30.39 1.57 11.27
C GLN A 580 -30.26 2.78 12.19
N SER A 581 -29.66 3.86 11.71
CA SER A 581 -29.49 5.08 12.48
C SER A 581 -29.67 6.31 11.62
N ARG A 582 -30.28 7.34 12.20
CA ARG A 582 -30.32 8.69 11.61
C ARG A 582 -29.12 9.53 12.01
N VAL A 583 -28.32 9.05 12.96
CA VAL A 583 -27.08 9.71 13.38
C VAL A 583 -26.04 9.48 12.30
N PRO A 584 -25.53 10.53 11.63
CA PRO A 584 -24.66 10.37 10.46
C PRO A 584 -23.43 9.50 10.73
N ALA A 585 -22.72 9.76 11.84
CA ALA A 585 -21.52 8.99 12.19
C ALA A 585 -21.80 7.47 12.33
N LEU A 586 -22.94 7.10 12.93
CA LEU A 586 -23.30 5.69 13.11
C LEU A 586 -23.82 5.05 11.82
N ALA A 587 -24.54 5.80 10.98
CA ALA A 587 -24.97 5.32 9.66
C ALA A 587 -23.76 5.05 8.74
N GLN A 588 -22.81 5.99 8.71
CA GLN A 588 -21.57 5.88 7.94
C GLN A 588 -20.70 4.73 8.44
N LEU A 589 -20.64 4.52 9.76
CA LEU A 589 -19.95 3.38 10.37
C LEU A 589 -20.58 2.04 9.92
N GLY A 590 -21.92 1.96 9.87
CA GLY A 590 -22.61 0.77 9.37
C GLY A 590 -22.28 0.47 7.90
N GLU A 591 -22.19 1.52 7.07
CA GLU A 591 -21.86 1.40 5.65
C GLU A 591 -20.43 0.86 5.41
N ILE A 592 -19.45 1.20 6.27
CA ILE A 592 -18.05 0.75 6.09
C ILE A 592 -17.78 -0.67 6.63
N LEU A 593 -18.60 -1.21 7.54
CA LEU A 593 -18.32 -2.52 8.18
C LEU A 593 -18.08 -3.68 7.19
N PRO A 594 -18.90 -3.89 6.13
CA PRO A 594 -18.68 -4.98 5.18
C PRO A 594 -17.32 -4.86 4.47
N TRP A 595 -16.89 -3.63 4.21
CA TRP A 595 -15.61 -3.33 3.57
C TRP A 595 -14.43 -3.56 4.48
N TYR A 596 -14.53 -3.17 5.76
CA TYR A 596 -13.48 -3.43 6.73
C TYR A 596 -13.35 -4.92 7.07
N ALA A 597 -14.46 -5.67 7.10
CA ALA A 597 -14.43 -7.12 7.22
C ALA A 597 -13.72 -7.76 6.02
N HIS A 598 -14.05 -7.31 4.81
CA HIS A 598 -13.34 -7.73 3.61
C HIS A 598 -11.84 -7.39 3.68
N ASN A 599 -11.46 -6.14 4.02
CA ASN A 599 -10.07 -5.70 4.12
C ASN A 599 -9.29 -6.49 5.19
N ALA A 600 -9.90 -6.75 6.35
CA ALA A 600 -9.30 -7.56 7.41
C ALA A 600 -9.07 -9.01 6.97
N LEU A 601 -10.02 -9.61 6.22
CA LEU A 601 -9.85 -10.95 5.67
C LEU A 601 -8.79 -10.99 4.55
N VAL A 602 -8.63 -9.92 3.76
CA VAL A 602 -7.51 -9.82 2.81
C VAL A 602 -6.19 -9.75 3.58
N HIS A 603 -6.08 -8.89 4.58
CA HIS A 603 -4.90 -8.80 5.44
C HIS A 603 -4.54 -10.14 6.11
N TYR A 604 -5.55 -10.92 6.51
CA TYR A 604 -5.36 -12.22 7.14
C TYR A 604 -5.04 -13.36 6.15
N LEU A 605 -5.92 -13.60 5.17
CA LEU A 605 -5.87 -14.81 4.35
C LEU A 605 -5.11 -14.64 3.03
N SER A 606 -4.92 -13.39 2.61
CA SER A 606 -4.35 -13.05 1.30
C SER A 606 -3.49 -11.79 1.43
N PRO A 607 -2.49 -11.76 2.34
CA PRO A 607 -1.87 -10.54 2.85
C PRO A 607 -1.16 -9.74 1.76
N ARG A 608 -1.88 -8.79 1.16
CA ARG A 608 -1.39 -7.76 0.25
C ARG A 608 -2.36 -6.58 0.18
N GLY A 609 -1.87 -5.42 -0.22
CA GLY A 609 -2.65 -4.19 -0.42
C GLY A 609 -2.70 -3.78 -1.88
N LEU A 610 -3.29 -2.60 -2.13
CA LEU A 610 -3.27 -1.99 -3.46
C LEU A 610 -1.87 -1.44 -3.79
N GLU A 611 -1.28 -0.69 -2.87
CA GLU A 611 0.10 -0.19 -2.98
C GLU A 611 1.13 -1.18 -2.41
N GLN A 612 0.81 -1.85 -1.30
CA GLN A 612 1.68 -2.86 -0.69
C GLN A 612 1.37 -4.25 -1.26
N TYR A 613 1.61 -4.43 -2.55
CA TYR A 613 1.29 -5.68 -3.22
C TYR A 613 2.32 -6.81 -2.94
N SER A 614 3.50 -6.50 -2.40
CA SER A 614 4.58 -7.45 -2.11
C SER A 614 4.51 -8.13 -0.73
N GLY A 615 3.32 -8.56 -0.30
CA GLY A 615 3.14 -9.28 0.97
C GLY A 615 3.25 -10.80 0.81
N GLY A 616 2.34 -11.56 1.42
CA GLY A 616 2.27 -13.02 1.32
C GLY A 616 2.61 -13.76 2.61
N GLY A 617 3.46 -13.18 3.46
CA GLY A 617 3.68 -13.64 4.82
C GLY A 617 2.77 -12.96 5.84
N TRP A 618 2.75 -13.50 7.05
CA TRP A 618 2.19 -12.81 8.21
C TRP A 618 3.29 -12.02 8.92
N GLY A 619 3.07 -10.73 9.12
CA GLY A 619 3.77 -10.00 10.18
C GLY A 619 3.33 -10.57 11.53
N THR A 620 4.28 -10.95 12.38
CA THR A 620 3.97 -11.64 13.66
C THR A 620 3.08 -10.76 14.54
N ARG A 621 3.45 -9.49 14.71
CA ARG A 621 2.64 -8.47 15.38
C ARG A 621 1.29 -8.25 14.69
N ASP A 622 1.27 -8.26 13.36
CA ASP A 622 0.09 -7.86 12.59
C ASP A 622 -1.02 -8.93 12.65
N VAL A 623 -0.66 -10.20 12.54
CA VAL A 623 -1.62 -11.31 12.64
C VAL A 623 -2.19 -11.46 14.06
N CYS A 624 -1.38 -11.14 15.08
CA CYS A 624 -1.79 -11.10 16.49
C CYS A 624 -2.60 -9.86 16.88
N GLN A 625 -2.84 -8.92 15.95
CA GLN A 625 -3.71 -7.76 16.15
C GLN A 625 -4.95 -7.87 15.28
N GLY A 626 -4.94 -7.29 14.07
CA GLY A 626 -6.15 -7.12 13.26
C GLY A 626 -6.97 -8.40 13.07
N PRO A 627 -6.37 -9.49 12.55
CA PRO A 627 -7.06 -10.76 12.38
C PRO A 627 -7.53 -11.38 13.70
N LEU A 628 -6.64 -11.49 14.69
CA LEU A 628 -6.95 -12.08 15.99
C LEU A 628 -8.05 -11.32 16.73
N GLU A 629 -7.96 -10.00 16.82
CA GLU A 629 -8.95 -9.13 17.47
C GLU A 629 -10.31 -9.19 16.77
N MET A 630 -10.35 -9.18 15.43
CA MET A 630 -11.58 -9.33 14.67
C MET A 630 -12.24 -10.69 14.93
N LEU A 631 -11.47 -11.78 14.85
CA LEU A 631 -11.99 -13.13 15.03
C LEU A 631 -12.50 -13.34 16.47
N LEU A 632 -11.77 -12.88 17.48
CA LEU A 632 -12.22 -12.92 18.87
C LEU A 632 -13.47 -12.08 19.09
N ALA A 633 -13.53 -10.86 18.54
CA ALA A 633 -14.70 -10.00 18.64
C ALA A 633 -15.95 -10.65 18.03
N LEU A 634 -15.80 -11.42 16.95
CA LEU A 634 -16.88 -12.16 16.29
C LEU A 634 -17.17 -13.53 16.92
N GLY A 635 -16.48 -13.90 18.01
CA GLY A 635 -16.65 -15.19 18.69
C GLY A 635 -16.09 -16.40 17.93
N GLN A 636 -15.18 -16.19 16.98
CA GLN A 636 -14.60 -17.22 16.11
C GLN A 636 -13.34 -17.84 16.73
N THR A 637 -13.49 -18.65 17.77
CA THR A 637 -12.35 -19.23 18.50
C THR A 637 -11.61 -20.31 17.71
N ALA A 638 -12.29 -21.09 16.86
CA ALA A 638 -11.64 -22.15 16.07
C ALA A 638 -10.62 -21.59 15.05
N PRO A 639 -10.95 -20.57 14.24
CA PRO A 639 -9.95 -19.87 13.42
C PRO A 639 -8.79 -19.24 14.21
N VAL A 640 -9.06 -18.67 15.39
CA VAL A 640 -8.01 -18.11 16.26
C VAL A 640 -7.05 -19.19 16.74
N ARG A 641 -7.57 -20.39 17.06
CA ARG A 641 -6.74 -21.53 17.42
C ARG A 641 -5.78 -21.91 16.29
N ASP A 642 -6.28 -22.09 15.06
CA ASP A 642 -5.43 -22.40 13.89
C ASP A 642 -4.35 -21.33 13.67
N LEU A 643 -4.72 -20.05 13.75
CA LEU A 643 -3.81 -18.91 13.67
C LEU A 643 -2.70 -19.02 14.72
N LEU A 644 -3.04 -19.24 15.99
CA LEU A 644 -2.06 -19.34 17.07
C LEU A 644 -1.13 -20.54 16.89
N LEU A 645 -1.65 -21.72 16.52
CA LEU A 645 -0.79 -22.89 16.29
C LEU A 645 0.25 -22.65 15.19
N ARG A 646 -0.13 -21.93 14.12
CA ARG A 646 0.81 -21.51 13.06
C ARG A 646 1.84 -20.50 13.55
N VAL A 647 1.41 -19.50 14.32
CA VAL A 647 2.31 -18.49 14.92
C VAL A 647 3.32 -19.15 15.86
N PHE A 648 2.88 -20.03 16.75
CA PHE A 648 3.76 -20.73 17.68
C PHE A 648 4.68 -21.73 16.95
N SER A 649 4.23 -22.37 15.87
CA SER A 649 5.10 -23.20 15.02
C SER A 649 6.21 -22.41 14.30
N ALA A 650 6.08 -21.08 14.22
CA ALA A 650 7.09 -20.21 13.65
C ALA A 650 8.12 -19.71 14.68
N GLN A 651 7.95 -20.00 15.98
CA GLN A 651 8.85 -19.53 17.05
C GLN A 651 10.27 -20.09 16.85
N ASN A 652 11.28 -19.25 17.05
CA ASN A 652 12.68 -19.64 17.06
C ASN A 652 13.02 -20.43 18.34
N PRO A 653 14.00 -21.35 18.32
CA PRO A 653 14.42 -22.08 19.51
C PRO A 653 14.90 -21.22 20.69
N ASP A 654 15.30 -19.96 20.45
CA ASP A 654 15.72 -19.03 21.49
C ASP A 654 14.54 -18.41 22.27
N GLY A 655 13.32 -18.54 21.76
CA GLY A 655 12.07 -18.02 22.33
C GLY A 655 11.47 -16.84 21.59
N ASP A 656 12.14 -16.31 20.57
CA ASP A 656 11.66 -15.17 19.81
C ASP A 656 10.87 -15.58 18.56
N TRP A 657 10.31 -14.60 17.87
CA TRP A 657 9.68 -14.75 16.55
C TRP A 657 10.39 -13.87 15.52
N PRO A 658 10.28 -14.19 14.23
CA PRO A 658 10.77 -13.32 13.17
C PRO A 658 9.81 -12.12 13.04
N GLN A 659 10.26 -11.00 12.44
CA GLN A 659 9.37 -9.87 12.14
C GLN A 659 8.12 -10.32 11.34
N TRP A 660 8.35 -11.21 10.38
CA TRP A 660 7.32 -11.84 9.56
C TRP A 660 7.75 -13.25 9.13
N PHE A 661 6.79 -14.12 8.80
CA PHE A 661 7.04 -15.48 8.33
C PHE A 661 5.97 -15.92 7.31
N MET A 662 6.31 -16.88 6.45
CA MET A 662 5.31 -17.54 5.60
C MET A 662 4.56 -18.62 6.38
N PHE A 663 3.22 -18.58 6.32
CA PHE A 663 2.32 -19.51 7.03
C PHE A 663 1.92 -20.73 6.19
N PHE A 664 2.32 -20.77 4.92
CA PHE A 664 2.22 -21.96 4.08
C PHE A 664 3.45 -22.85 4.26
N PRO A 665 3.28 -24.16 4.53
CA PRO A 665 4.41 -25.06 4.81
C PRO A 665 5.47 -25.09 3.71
N ARG A 666 5.05 -24.91 2.45
CA ARG A 666 5.91 -24.97 1.27
C ARG A 666 6.94 -23.82 1.22
N GLU A 667 6.60 -22.68 1.82
CA GLU A 667 7.43 -21.48 1.88
C GLU A 667 7.94 -21.17 3.29
N ALA A 668 7.77 -22.07 4.26
CA ALA A 668 8.06 -21.82 5.68
C ALA A 668 9.51 -21.40 5.99
N SER A 669 10.47 -21.67 5.10
CA SER A 669 11.86 -21.21 5.21
C SER A 669 12.05 -19.73 4.83
N ILE A 670 11.08 -19.12 4.14
CA ILE A 670 11.09 -17.71 3.77
C ILE A 670 10.51 -16.92 4.96
N ARG A 671 11.36 -16.14 5.62
CA ARG A 671 11.01 -15.38 6.83
C ARG A 671 12.02 -14.27 7.04
N ALA A 672 11.67 -13.30 7.89
CA ALA A 672 12.66 -12.34 8.36
C ALA A 672 13.75 -13.03 9.20
N GLY A 673 14.98 -12.57 9.07
CA GLY A 673 16.11 -13.08 9.86
C GLY A 673 16.21 -12.49 11.28
N ASP A 674 15.47 -11.42 11.56
CA ASP A 674 15.49 -10.69 12.82
C ASP A 674 14.11 -10.06 13.09
N SER A 675 13.92 -9.45 14.26
CA SER A 675 12.66 -8.85 14.69
C SER A 675 12.84 -7.66 15.63
N HIS A 676 11.82 -6.81 15.70
CA HIS A 676 11.77 -5.73 16.70
C HIS A 676 11.58 -6.26 18.11
N GLY A 677 11.95 -5.46 19.11
CA GLY A 677 11.89 -5.86 20.52
C GLY A 677 10.47 -6.13 21.03
N ASP A 678 9.44 -5.58 20.38
CA ASP A 678 8.04 -5.76 20.76
C ASP A 678 7.44 -7.10 20.27
N ILE A 679 8.07 -7.75 19.30
CA ILE A 679 7.51 -8.92 18.60
C ILE A 679 7.24 -10.09 19.53
N VAL A 680 8.12 -10.32 20.52
CA VAL A 680 8.02 -11.44 21.48
C VAL A 680 6.76 -11.40 22.36
N PHE A 681 6.16 -10.23 22.56
CA PHE A 681 5.00 -10.07 23.45
C PHE A 681 3.67 -10.42 22.77
N TRP A 682 3.54 -10.18 21.46
CA TRP A 682 2.27 -10.29 20.74
C TRP A 682 1.69 -11.71 20.69
N PRO A 683 2.47 -12.78 20.39
CA PRO A 683 1.96 -14.15 20.43
C PRO A 683 1.46 -14.57 21.81
N LEU A 684 2.15 -14.14 22.88
CA LEU A 684 1.75 -14.43 24.25
C LEU A 684 0.47 -13.70 24.65
N LEU A 685 0.34 -12.42 24.27
CA LEU A 685 -0.88 -11.64 24.49
C LEU A 685 -2.07 -12.26 23.72
N GLY A 686 -1.86 -12.62 22.45
CA GLY A 686 -2.88 -13.29 21.64
C GLY A 686 -3.32 -14.63 22.21
N LEU A 687 -2.38 -15.45 22.71
CA LEU A 687 -2.68 -16.69 23.41
C LEU A 687 -3.51 -16.44 24.67
N ALA A 688 -3.12 -15.47 25.49
CA ALA A 688 -3.84 -15.15 26.72
C ALA A 688 -5.29 -14.74 26.45
N GLN A 689 -5.51 -13.89 25.44
CA GLN A 689 -6.85 -13.48 25.01
C GLN A 689 -7.67 -14.67 24.49
N TYR A 690 -7.05 -15.56 23.71
CA TYR A 690 -7.70 -16.79 23.25
C TYR A 690 -8.11 -17.71 24.40
N LEU A 691 -7.23 -17.91 25.39
CA LEU A 691 -7.52 -18.75 26.56
C LEU A 691 -8.69 -18.19 27.37
N ILE A 692 -8.76 -16.86 27.56
CA ILE A 692 -9.89 -16.20 28.22
C ILE A 692 -11.20 -16.39 27.42
N ALA A 693 -11.14 -16.25 26.09
CA ALA A 693 -12.31 -16.36 25.23
C ALA A 693 -12.84 -17.80 25.09
N SER A 694 -11.93 -18.79 25.02
CA SER A 694 -12.25 -20.18 24.69
C SER A 694 -12.32 -21.11 25.89
N GLY A 695 -11.49 -20.88 26.92
CA GLY A 695 -11.25 -21.84 27.99
C GLY A 695 -10.48 -23.09 27.54
N ASP A 696 -9.90 -23.10 26.33
CA ASP A 696 -9.17 -24.26 25.80
C ASP A 696 -7.79 -24.42 26.47
N ALA A 697 -7.79 -25.00 27.67
CA ALA A 697 -6.53 -25.36 28.35
C ALA A 697 -5.70 -26.35 27.54
N GLY A 698 -6.35 -27.22 26.75
CA GLY A 698 -5.69 -28.27 25.97
C GLY A 698 -4.76 -27.72 24.89
N VAL A 699 -4.95 -26.47 24.43
CA VAL A 699 -4.04 -25.83 23.49
C VAL A 699 -2.59 -25.75 24.03
N LEU A 700 -2.41 -25.71 25.35
CA LEU A 700 -1.09 -25.63 25.98
C LEU A 700 -0.30 -26.94 25.87
N ASP A 701 -1.01 -28.06 25.68
CA ASP A 701 -0.44 -29.39 25.53
C ASP A 701 -0.20 -29.76 24.05
N GLU A 702 -0.62 -28.91 23.11
CA GLU A 702 -0.47 -29.17 21.67
C GLU A 702 1.02 -29.26 21.28
N PRO A 703 1.44 -30.38 20.65
CA PRO A 703 2.83 -30.55 20.24
C PRO A 703 3.12 -29.74 18.98
N LEU A 704 3.96 -28.72 19.10
CA LEU A 704 4.35 -27.83 18.02
C LEU A 704 5.87 -27.81 17.82
N PRO A 705 6.36 -27.77 16.57
CA PRO A 705 7.78 -27.59 16.31
C PRO A 705 8.22 -26.16 16.64
N PHE A 706 9.41 -25.99 17.23
CA PHE A 706 10.15 -24.75 17.00
C PHE A 706 10.63 -24.72 15.54
N HIS A 707 10.80 -23.54 14.97
CA HIS A 707 11.30 -23.41 13.60
C HIS A 707 12.71 -24.00 13.46
N GLY A 708 12.83 -25.08 12.69
CA GLY A 708 14.09 -25.81 12.51
C GLY A 708 14.58 -26.54 13.77
N GLY A 709 13.73 -26.68 14.79
CA GLY A 709 14.07 -27.28 16.08
C GLY A 709 13.14 -28.44 16.47
N ASP A 710 13.22 -28.83 17.74
CA ASP A 710 12.45 -29.95 18.29
C ASP A 710 10.96 -29.62 18.43
N VAL A 711 10.14 -30.67 18.49
CA VAL A 711 8.71 -30.57 18.83
C VAL A 711 8.54 -30.53 20.34
N ALA A 712 7.77 -29.57 20.83
CA ALA A 712 7.47 -29.41 22.24
C ALA A 712 6.02 -28.96 22.46
N PRO A 713 5.41 -29.20 23.64
CA PRO A 713 4.11 -28.62 23.97
C PRO A 713 4.14 -27.10 23.89
N LEU A 714 3.04 -26.46 23.49
CA LEU A 714 2.93 -25.00 23.42
C LEU A 714 3.29 -24.32 24.76
N ALA A 715 3.04 -24.96 25.90
CA ALA A 715 3.49 -24.46 27.21
C ALA A 715 5.02 -24.26 27.30
N ALA A 716 5.81 -25.11 26.63
CA ALA A 716 7.27 -24.96 26.56
C ALA A 716 7.68 -23.76 25.69
N HIS A 717 6.98 -23.52 24.59
CA HIS A 717 7.14 -22.33 23.75
C HIS A 717 6.90 -21.04 24.54
N VAL A 718 5.84 -21.02 25.36
CA VAL A 718 5.53 -19.91 26.28
C VAL A 718 6.63 -19.72 27.32
N ALA A 719 7.10 -20.80 27.95
CA ALA A 719 8.17 -20.74 28.94
C ALA A 719 9.47 -20.17 28.35
N GLN A 720 9.81 -20.57 27.12
CA GLN A 720 10.99 -20.09 26.42
C GLN A 720 10.91 -18.59 26.09
N ALA A 721 9.75 -18.11 25.61
CA ALA A 721 9.51 -16.70 25.36
C ALA A 721 9.61 -15.85 26.63
N LEU A 722 8.98 -16.28 27.73
CA LEU A 722 9.05 -15.59 29.02
C LEU A 722 10.49 -15.55 29.56
N ALA A 723 11.25 -16.64 29.40
CA ALA A 723 12.66 -16.67 29.77
C ALA A 723 13.50 -15.69 28.93
N LEU A 724 13.19 -15.52 27.64
CA LEU A 724 13.84 -14.53 26.78
C LEU A 724 13.51 -13.09 27.21
N ILE A 725 12.23 -12.80 27.47
CA ILE A 725 11.77 -11.48 27.91
C ILE A 725 12.51 -11.05 29.19
N ARG A 726 12.61 -11.96 30.18
CA ARG A 726 13.33 -11.70 31.44
C ARG A 726 14.83 -11.42 31.24
N ARG A 727 15.42 -11.85 30.13
CA ARG A 727 16.82 -11.54 29.75
C ARG A 727 16.95 -10.24 28.97
N ARG A 728 15.95 -9.85 28.18
CA ARG A 728 15.95 -8.65 27.33
C ARG A 728 15.41 -7.41 28.06
N VAL A 729 15.97 -7.16 29.24
CA VAL A 729 15.68 -5.96 30.04
C VAL A 729 16.88 -5.02 30.04
N VAL A 730 16.64 -3.72 30.23
CA VAL A 730 17.72 -2.74 30.39
C VAL A 730 18.51 -3.07 31.66
N PRO A 731 19.86 -3.16 31.60
CA PRO A 731 20.68 -3.53 32.74
C PRO A 731 20.38 -2.71 34.00
N GLY A 732 20.20 -3.41 35.13
CA GLY A 732 19.88 -2.78 36.42
C GLY A 732 18.41 -2.39 36.61
N THR A 733 17.54 -2.75 35.66
CA THR A 733 16.08 -2.54 35.72
C THR A 733 15.34 -3.81 35.30
N GLY A 734 14.01 -3.82 35.45
CA GLY A 734 13.06 -4.75 34.85
C GLY A 734 12.31 -4.17 33.64
N LEU A 735 12.75 -3.04 33.10
CA LEU A 735 12.16 -2.45 31.90
C LEU A 735 12.64 -3.18 30.64
N ALA A 736 11.73 -3.45 29.70
CA ALA A 736 12.07 -4.07 28.43
C ALA A 736 13.06 -3.19 27.64
N ALA A 737 14.16 -3.80 27.18
CA ALA A 737 15.11 -3.13 26.29
C ALA A 737 14.50 -2.93 24.89
N TYR A 738 14.91 -1.86 24.19
CA TYR A 738 14.33 -1.49 22.90
C TYR A 738 14.64 -2.50 21.79
N TRP A 739 15.81 -3.12 21.87
CA TRP A 739 16.33 -4.02 20.85
C TRP A 739 16.28 -3.35 19.47
N HIS A 740 15.79 -4.02 18.43
CA HIS A 740 15.80 -3.48 17.08
C HIS A 740 14.67 -2.48 16.76
N GLY A 741 13.77 -2.20 17.71
CA GLY A 741 12.64 -1.30 17.45
C GLY A 741 11.41 -1.63 18.30
N ASP A 742 10.37 -0.83 18.11
CA ASP A 742 9.02 -1.08 18.62
C ASP A 742 7.99 -1.09 17.47
N TRP A 743 6.71 -0.87 17.78
CA TRP A 743 5.62 -0.82 16.80
C TRP A 743 5.85 0.20 15.68
N ASN A 744 6.47 1.35 15.98
CA ASN A 744 6.78 2.33 14.93
C ASN A 744 8.03 1.86 14.21
N ASP A 745 7.82 1.11 13.14
CA ASP A 745 8.92 0.51 12.41
C ASP A 745 9.91 1.55 11.84
N SER A 746 9.55 2.85 11.80
CA SER A 746 10.44 3.91 11.32
C SER A 746 11.51 4.36 12.33
N LEU A 747 11.36 3.98 13.61
CA LEU A 747 12.21 4.43 14.73
C LEU A 747 13.27 3.41 15.15
N GLN A 748 13.64 2.48 14.26
CA GLN A 748 14.77 1.57 14.49
C GLN A 748 16.03 2.38 14.88
N PRO A 749 16.80 1.95 15.89
CA PRO A 749 17.93 2.73 16.37
C PRO A 749 19.03 2.79 15.30
N ALA A 750 19.57 3.98 15.04
CA ALA A 750 20.68 4.17 14.11
C ALA A 750 22.00 3.59 14.65
N ASP A 751 22.22 3.69 15.96
CA ASP A 751 23.36 3.09 16.66
C ASP A 751 22.96 1.75 17.30
N PRO A 752 23.59 0.62 16.92
CA PRO A 752 23.35 -0.68 17.55
C PRO A 752 23.57 -0.70 19.06
N ALA A 753 24.41 0.18 19.63
CA ALA A 753 24.64 0.26 21.07
C ALA A 753 23.43 0.79 21.86
N LEU A 754 22.40 1.32 21.18
CA LEU A 754 21.13 1.72 21.79
C LEU A 754 20.21 0.52 22.05
N ARG A 755 20.41 -0.63 21.40
CA ARG A 755 19.51 -1.78 21.48
C ARG A 755 19.27 -2.27 22.92
N GLU A 756 20.32 -2.32 23.74
CA GLU A 756 20.26 -2.85 25.12
C GLU A 756 20.03 -1.76 26.17
N ARG A 757 20.19 -0.48 25.78
CA ARG A 757 20.25 0.67 26.70
C ARG A 757 19.12 1.66 26.51
N LEU A 758 18.48 1.66 25.36
CA LEU A 758 17.26 2.42 25.11
C LEU A 758 16.06 1.59 25.58
N CYS A 759 15.06 2.26 26.12
CA CYS A 759 13.78 1.69 26.51
C CYS A 759 12.66 2.48 25.84
N SER A 760 11.79 1.81 25.10
CA SER A 760 10.52 2.39 24.64
C SER A 760 9.50 2.30 25.76
N ALA A 761 8.95 3.43 26.19
CA ALA A 761 7.92 3.40 27.23
C ALA A 761 6.66 2.66 26.76
N TRP A 762 6.37 2.68 25.46
CA TRP A 762 5.28 1.92 24.87
C TRP A 762 5.53 0.40 24.96
N THR A 763 6.73 -0.08 24.65
CA THR A 763 7.05 -1.52 24.77
C THR A 763 6.89 -2.02 26.21
N VAL A 764 7.19 -1.18 27.20
CA VAL A 764 6.95 -1.49 28.61
C VAL A 764 5.46 -1.62 28.93
N THR A 765 4.59 -0.80 28.32
CA THR A 765 3.14 -0.98 28.46
C THR A 765 2.68 -2.31 27.87
N LEU A 766 3.20 -2.71 26.71
CA LEU A 766 2.88 -4.00 26.10
C LEU A 766 3.38 -5.19 26.95
N HIS A 767 4.57 -5.06 27.55
CA HIS A 767 5.12 -6.05 28.47
C HIS A 767 4.20 -6.24 29.68
N HIS A 768 3.77 -5.16 30.33
CA HIS A 768 2.81 -5.24 31.44
C HIS A 768 1.48 -5.86 30.99
N GLN A 769 0.91 -5.41 29.87
CA GLN A 769 -0.35 -5.91 29.34
C GLN A 769 -0.30 -7.43 29.10
N MET A 770 0.79 -7.93 28.51
CA MET A 770 1.01 -9.36 28.28
C MET A 770 1.03 -10.13 29.60
N LEU A 771 1.83 -9.70 30.58
CA LEU A 771 1.93 -10.37 31.88
C LEU A 771 0.58 -10.39 32.62
N HIS A 772 -0.10 -9.25 32.66
CA HIS A 772 -1.39 -9.10 33.31
C HIS A 772 -2.47 -9.97 32.67
N THR A 773 -2.55 -9.98 31.33
CA THR A 773 -3.55 -10.77 30.60
C THR A 773 -3.28 -12.26 30.71
N LEU A 774 -2.01 -12.68 30.63
CA LEU A 774 -1.62 -14.08 30.78
C LEU A 774 -1.85 -14.58 32.22
N SER A 775 -1.58 -13.75 33.24
CA SER A 775 -1.94 -14.02 34.62
C SER A 775 -3.44 -14.26 34.77
N ALA A 776 -4.28 -13.40 34.19
CA ALA A 776 -5.73 -13.55 34.22
C ALA A 776 -6.20 -14.84 33.53
N ALA A 777 -5.63 -15.17 32.37
CA ALA A 777 -5.92 -16.40 31.66
C ALA A 777 -5.58 -17.64 32.50
N TYR A 778 -4.38 -17.71 33.08
CA TYR A 778 -3.95 -18.82 33.92
C TYR A 778 -4.79 -18.94 35.20
N ALA A 779 -5.20 -17.84 35.81
CA ALA A 779 -6.13 -17.86 36.94
C ALA A 779 -7.48 -18.50 36.55
N GLN A 780 -8.03 -18.17 35.38
CA GLN A 780 -9.28 -18.76 34.89
C GLN A 780 -9.17 -20.26 34.60
N LEU A 781 -7.99 -20.74 34.22
CA LEU A 781 -7.71 -22.17 33.98
C LEU A 781 -7.33 -22.94 35.25
N GLY A 782 -7.30 -22.29 36.43
CA GLY A 782 -6.91 -22.93 37.70
C GLY A 782 -5.40 -23.08 37.91
N ARG A 783 -4.56 -22.42 37.10
CA ARG A 783 -3.09 -22.39 37.22
C ARG A 783 -2.62 -21.29 38.18
N ALA A 784 -2.98 -21.43 39.46
CA ALA A 784 -2.88 -20.36 40.47
C ALA A 784 -1.44 -19.85 40.72
N ASP A 785 -0.46 -20.75 40.82
CA ASP A 785 0.93 -20.38 41.13
C ASP A 785 1.57 -19.58 39.99
N GLU A 786 1.35 -20.03 38.75
CA GLU A 786 1.86 -19.36 37.55
C GLU A 786 1.19 -18.01 37.33
N ALA A 787 -0.13 -17.93 37.59
CA ALA A 787 -0.86 -16.67 37.58
C ALA A 787 -0.31 -15.69 38.63
N ALA A 788 -0.03 -16.15 39.84
CA ALA A 788 0.51 -15.32 40.92
C ALA A 788 1.91 -14.79 40.59
N GLN A 789 2.77 -15.64 40.01
CA GLN A 789 4.11 -15.22 39.58
C GLN A 789 4.04 -14.12 38.50
N LEU A 790 3.27 -14.33 37.44
CA LEU A 790 3.10 -13.34 36.37
C LEU A 790 2.48 -12.04 36.89
N GLY A 791 1.53 -12.14 37.83
CA GLY A 791 0.94 -11.00 38.50
C GLY A 791 1.96 -10.18 39.31
N ALA A 792 2.88 -10.83 40.01
CA ALA A 792 3.95 -10.16 40.74
C ALA A 792 4.95 -9.47 39.79
N GLU A 793 5.30 -10.11 38.67
CA GLU A 793 6.14 -9.50 37.63
C GLU A 793 5.48 -8.24 37.03
N ALA A 794 4.17 -8.30 36.72
CA ALA A 794 3.42 -7.15 36.23
C ALA A 794 3.46 -5.97 37.22
N VAL A 795 3.25 -6.23 38.52
CA VAL A 795 3.36 -5.19 39.56
C VAL A 795 4.75 -4.54 39.59
N GLY A 796 5.82 -5.34 39.44
CA GLY A 796 7.19 -4.84 39.35
C GLY A 796 7.40 -3.92 38.15
N VAL A 797 6.98 -4.35 36.96
CA VAL A 797 7.07 -3.56 35.71
C VAL A 797 6.33 -2.24 35.85
N LYS A 798 5.11 -2.24 36.42
CA LYS A 798 4.33 -1.02 36.66
C LYS A 798 5.03 -0.06 37.63
N ALA A 799 5.62 -0.57 38.70
CA ALA A 799 6.32 0.26 39.67
C ALA A 799 7.55 0.95 39.06
N GLU A 800 8.30 0.24 38.21
CA GLU A 800 9.44 0.82 37.50
C GLU A 800 9.03 1.78 36.39
N PHE A 801 7.98 1.47 35.63
CA PHE A 801 7.40 2.41 34.67
C PHE A 801 7.10 3.76 35.32
N GLN A 802 6.40 3.76 36.46
CA GLN A 802 6.07 4.97 37.21
C GLN A 802 7.31 5.73 37.70
N ARG A 803 8.34 5.01 38.16
CA ARG A 803 9.55 5.61 38.74
C ARG A 803 10.53 6.15 37.69
N LEU A 804 10.64 5.46 36.57
CA LEU A 804 11.71 5.68 35.59
C LEU A 804 11.25 6.41 34.33
N LEU A 805 9.98 6.26 33.94
CA LEU A 805 9.47 6.73 32.64
C LEU A 805 8.44 7.85 32.76
N VAL A 806 7.85 8.04 33.94
CA VAL A 806 6.94 9.15 34.23
C VAL A 806 7.67 10.21 35.04
N GLN A 807 7.81 11.41 34.48
CA GLN A 807 8.49 12.53 35.12
C GLN A 807 7.69 13.81 34.91
N ASP A 808 7.58 14.62 35.98
CA ASP A 808 6.83 15.89 35.95
C ASP A 808 5.39 15.75 35.42
N GLY A 809 4.77 14.59 35.69
CA GLY A 809 3.41 14.27 35.26
C GLY A 809 3.27 13.81 33.80
N VAL A 810 4.37 13.66 33.06
CA VAL A 810 4.39 13.25 31.64
C VAL A 810 5.16 11.95 31.49
N VAL A 811 4.66 11.01 30.66
CA VAL A 811 5.42 9.83 30.27
C VAL A 811 6.32 10.16 29.09
N ALA A 812 7.60 9.80 29.17
CA ALA A 812 8.53 9.96 28.05
C ALA A 812 8.22 8.97 26.91
N GLY A 813 8.58 9.30 25.67
CA GLY A 813 8.56 8.35 24.57
C GLY A 813 9.58 7.23 24.77
N TYR A 814 10.82 7.63 25.05
CA TYR A 814 11.93 6.72 25.30
C TYR A 814 12.77 7.18 26.49
N ALA A 815 13.51 6.24 27.08
CA ALA A 815 14.54 6.54 28.06
C ALA A 815 15.84 5.83 27.69
N LEU A 816 16.95 6.57 27.59
CA LEU A 816 18.29 6.04 27.41
C LEU A 816 18.98 5.89 28.77
N PHE A 817 19.51 4.70 29.02
CA PHE A 817 20.29 4.38 30.20
C PHE A 817 21.77 4.26 29.82
N PRO A 818 22.57 5.34 29.93
CA PRO A 818 23.97 5.31 29.56
C PRO A 818 24.78 4.41 30.50
N GLU A 819 25.98 4.02 30.07
CA GLU A 819 26.91 3.23 30.92
C GLU A 819 27.34 4.00 32.17
N ALA A 820 27.43 5.32 32.08
CA ALA A 820 27.71 6.22 33.20
C ALA A 820 26.89 7.51 33.04
N GLY A 821 26.34 8.01 34.15
CA GLY A 821 25.53 9.21 34.19
C GLY A 821 24.06 8.94 34.56
N GLU A 822 23.25 10.00 34.55
CA GLU A 822 21.80 9.89 34.74
C GLU A 822 21.12 9.44 33.45
N ARG A 823 19.91 8.86 33.58
CA ARG A 823 19.09 8.49 32.43
C ARG A 823 18.70 9.74 31.63
N GLU A 824 18.63 9.61 30.31
CA GLU A 824 18.12 10.65 29.42
C GLU A 824 16.68 10.32 29.00
N LEU A 825 15.77 11.29 29.06
CA LEU A 825 14.41 11.13 28.54
C LEU A 825 14.31 11.73 27.14
N TRP A 826 13.81 10.94 26.19
CA TRP A 826 13.57 11.38 24.82
C TRP A 826 12.07 11.43 24.52
N ILE A 827 11.68 12.36 23.64
CA ILE A 827 10.28 12.70 23.34
C ILE A 827 9.53 12.99 24.65
N HIS A 828 10.04 13.98 25.36
CA HIS A 828 9.58 14.44 26.67
C HIS A 828 9.78 15.96 26.72
N PRO A 829 9.04 16.75 27.51
CA PRO A 829 9.25 18.21 27.60
C PRO A 829 10.67 18.66 27.98
N ALA A 830 11.47 17.77 28.57
CA ALA A 830 12.89 18.00 28.90
C ALA A 830 13.87 17.59 27.79
N ASP A 831 13.39 17.02 26.68
CA ASP A 831 14.23 16.48 25.61
C ASP A 831 14.76 17.59 24.68
N THR A 832 16.07 17.79 24.68
CA THR A 832 16.76 18.69 23.75
C THR A 832 17.40 17.98 22.56
N ARG A 833 17.36 16.64 22.52
CA ARG A 833 18.04 15.80 21.52
C ARG A 833 17.17 15.56 20.30
N THR A 834 15.92 15.13 20.48
CA THR A 834 14.98 14.97 19.35
C THR A 834 14.26 16.27 19.01
N GLY A 835 14.06 17.14 20.00
CA GLY A 835 13.25 18.35 19.90
C GLY A 835 11.73 18.09 19.97
N LEU A 836 11.31 16.84 20.18
CA LEU A 836 9.91 16.45 20.37
C LEU A 836 9.58 16.34 21.85
N ARG A 837 8.31 16.53 22.20
CA ARG A 837 7.88 16.62 23.62
C ARG A 837 6.90 15.55 24.04
N TYR A 838 6.05 15.07 23.12
CA TYR A 838 4.97 14.15 23.46
C TYR A 838 4.89 13.01 22.46
N SER A 839 4.60 11.81 22.97
CA SER A 839 4.41 10.61 22.15
C SER A 839 3.07 9.95 22.46
N LEU A 840 2.25 9.77 21.43
CA LEU A 840 0.90 9.21 21.57
C LEU A 840 0.92 7.77 22.13
N LEU A 841 1.81 6.93 21.60
CA LEU A 841 1.86 5.50 21.89
C LEU A 841 1.94 5.19 23.40
N PRO A 842 2.97 5.65 24.15
CA PRO A 842 3.06 5.36 25.57
C PRO A 842 1.92 6.01 26.37
N MET A 843 1.50 7.22 26.01
CA MET A 843 0.43 7.92 26.72
C MET A 843 -0.88 7.14 26.66
N MET A 844 -1.30 6.71 25.47
CA MET A 844 -2.58 6.00 25.31
C MET A 844 -2.54 4.58 25.85
N HIS A 845 -1.44 3.84 25.64
CA HIS A 845 -1.36 2.45 26.10
C HIS A 845 -1.20 2.35 27.62
N ALA A 846 -0.51 3.29 28.26
CA ALA A 846 -0.44 3.31 29.73
C ALA A 846 -1.78 3.67 30.39
N VAL A 847 -2.63 4.43 29.70
CA VAL A 847 -4.04 4.59 30.11
C VAL A 847 -4.77 3.26 29.95
N LEU A 848 -4.77 2.67 28.74
CA LEU A 848 -5.47 1.41 28.43
C LEU A 848 -5.14 0.25 29.39
N ASP A 849 -3.88 0.19 29.82
CA ASP A 849 -3.36 -0.90 30.65
C ASP A 849 -3.32 -0.54 32.15
N SER A 850 -4.05 0.52 32.55
CA SER A 850 -4.21 0.92 33.95
C SER A 850 -2.90 1.15 34.70
N LEU A 851 -1.86 1.63 34.00
CA LEU A 851 -0.57 1.96 34.60
C LEU A 851 -0.62 3.27 35.38
N PHE A 852 -1.51 4.19 35.00
CA PHE A 852 -1.68 5.49 35.63
C PHE A 852 -2.72 5.51 36.76
N THR A 853 -2.57 6.47 37.67
CA THR A 853 -3.67 6.91 38.52
C THR A 853 -4.74 7.64 37.69
N PRO A 854 -5.99 7.77 38.16
CA PRO A 854 -7.03 8.51 37.44
C PRO A 854 -6.68 9.97 37.14
N GLU A 855 -5.86 10.62 37.96
CA GLU A 855 -5.38 11.99 37.72
C GLU A 855 -4.32 12.04 36.62
N GLN A 856 -3.34 11.13 36.65
CA GLN A 856 -2.35 11.00 35.58
C GLN A 856 -3.02 10.67 34.25
N ALA A 857 -3.99 9.75 34.21
CA ALA A 857 -4.70 9.38 33.00
C ALA A 857 -5.44 10.58 32.38
N ARG A 858 -6.14 11.38 33.19
CA ARG A 858 -6.77 12.63 32.74
C ARG A 858 -5.75 13.65 32.22
N THR A 859 -4.61 13.76 32.89
CA THR A 859 -3.51 14.64 32.47
C THR A 859 -2.96 14.24 31.10
N GLN A 860 -2.67 12.94 30.89
CA GLN A 860 -2.21 12.44 29.59
C GLN A 860 -3.27 12.67 28.49
N ALA A 861 -4.54 12.37 28.77
CA ALA A 861 -5.62 12.57 27.81
C ALA A 861 -5.75 14.05 27.40
N ALA A 862 -5.63 14.99 28.35
CA ALA A 862 -5.64 16.42 28.07
C ALA A 862 -4.43 16.85 27.21
N LEU A 863 -3.24 16.32 27.49
CA LEU A 863 -2.04 16.59 26.68
C LEU A 863 -2.16 16.05 25.26
N ILE A 864 -2.76 14.86 25.06
CA ILE A 864 -3.05 14.32 23.72
C ILE A 864 -3.98 15.26 22.96
N GLU A 865 -5.09 15.67 23.58
CA GLU A 865 -6.07 16.58 22.96
C GLU A 865 -5.43 17.92 22.59
N GLN A 866 -4.56 18.46 23.45
CA GLN A 866 -3.93 19.76 23.26
C GLN A 866 -2.80 19.76 22.21
N HIS A 867 -1.97 18.71 22.18
CA HIS A 867 -0.69 18.74 21.45
C HIS A 867 -0.59 17.74 20.31
N LEU A 868 -1.42 16.68 20.31
CA LEU A 868 -1.31 15.57 19.37
C LEU A 868 -2.52 15.43 18.46
N LYS A 869 -3.59 16.20 18.67
CA LYS A 869 -4.80 16.11 17.84
C LYS A 869 -4.84 17.19 16.77
N GLY A 870 -5.12 16.77 15.54
CA GLY A 870 -5.47 17.65 14.43
C GLY A 870 -6.89 17.36 13.92
N PRO A 871 -7.34 18.03 12.85
CA PRO A 871 -8.72 17.94 12.35
C PRO A 871 -9.12 16.52 11.90
N ASP A 872 -8.14 15.72 11.50
CA ASP A 872 -8.27 14.35 11.00
C ASP A 872 -8.02 13.26 12.04
N GLY A 873 -7.51 13.59 13.23
CA GLY A 873 -7.27 12.61 14.29
C GLY A 873 -5.98 12.84 15.09
N ALA A 874 -5.58 11.80 15.83
CA ALA A 874 -4.43 11.81 16.74
C ALA A 874 -3.12 11.47 16.00
N ARG A 875 -2.05 12.20 16.33
CA ARG A 875 -0.70 12.08 15.76
C ARG A 875 0.25 11.41 16.72
N LEU A 876 1.21 10.67 16.18
CA LEU A 876 2.25 9.96 16.91
C LEU A 876 3.11 10.89 17.76
N PHE A 877 3.38 12.11 17.27
CA PHE A 877 4.24 13.12 17.90
C PHE A 877 3.66 14.53 17.75
N ASP A 878 4.17 15.48 18.55
CA ASP A 878 3.73 16.89 18.51
C ASP A 878 4.32 17.69 17.34
N ALA A 879 5.35 17.15 16.69
CA ALA A 879 5.95 17.67 15.46
C ALA A 879 6.63 16.52 14.68
N PRO A 880 6.91 16.69 13.37
CA PRO A 880 7.71 15.73 12.63
C PRO A 880 9.16 15.73 13.10
N LEU A 881 9.83 14.58 13.04
CA LEU A 881 11.28 14.51 13.25
C LEU A 881 12.02 15.37 12.19
N PRO A 882 13.10 16.08 12.56
CA PRO A 882 13.91 16.83 11.61
C PRO A 882 14.47 15.93 10.49
N TYR A 883 14.46 16.43 9.26
CA TYR A 883 15.08 15.77 8.10
C TYR A 883 16.31 16.55 7.64
N ARG A 884 17.42 15.85 7.37
CA ARG A 884 18.72 16.46 7.05
C ARG A 884 19.35 15.87 5.78
N GLY A 885 18.54 15.66 4.75
CA GLY A 885 19.00 15.13 3.45
C GLY A 885 19.31 13.63 3.44
N GLY A 886 18.87 12.88 4.47
CA GLY A 886 18.88 11.42 4.46
C GLY A 886 19.84 10.67 5.39
N PRO A 887 20.98 11.21 5.85
CA PRO A 887 21.81 10.55 6.85
C PRO A 887 21.08 10.36 8.19
N SER A 888 21.18 9.14 8.76
CA SER A 888 20.61 8.79 10.07
C SER A 888 21.56 9.08 11.23
N THR A 889 21.03 9.61 12.32
CA THR A 889 21.76 9.94 13.55
C THR A 889 21.16 9.31 14.80
N LEU A 890 19.83 9.36 14.98
CA LEU A 890 19.14 8.74 16.11
C LEU A 890 18.35 7.53 15.65
N PHE A 891 17.57 7.73 14.58
CA PHE A 891 16.67 6.73 14.02
C PHE A 891 16.99 6.47 12.55
N GLN A 892 16.72 5.25 12.09
CA GLN A 892 16.94 4.86 10.69
C GLN A 892 15.91 5.52 9.77
N ARG A 893 14.74 4.88 9.58
CA ARG A 893 13.84 5.25 8.48
C ARG A 893 13.16 6.61 8.64
N ALA A 894 12.92 7.05 9.87
CA ALA A 894 12.34 8.37 10.15
C ALA A 894 13.24 9.54 9.68
N GLU A 895 14.56 9.33 9.64
CA GLU A 895 15.56 10.31 9.18
C GLU A 895 15.96 10.10 7.72
N THR A 896 15.73 8.92 7.14
CA THR A 896 16.06 8.62 5.72
C THR A 896 14.91 8.86 4.75
N SER A 897 13.66 8.80 5.20
CA SER A 897 12.48 8.96 4.31
C SER A 897 12.32 10.41 3.86
N THR A 898 12.27 10.61 2.55
CA THR A 898 12.06 11.92 1.89
C THR A 898 10.58 12.21 1.69
N PHE A 899 9.78 11.16 1.52
CA PHE A 899 8.32 11.23 1.45
C PHE A 899 7.72 11.55 2.83
N PHE A 900 6.83 12.55 2.88
CA PHE A 900 6.08 12.92 4.07
C PHE A 900 4.71 12.26 4.09
N GLY A 901 4.70 10.96 4.38
CA GLY A 901 3.49 10.18 4.55
C GLY A 901 3.76 8.91 5.36
N ARG A 902 2.80 8.00 5.41
CA ARG A 902 2.88 6.79 6.25
C ARG A 902 3.14 7.14 7.73
N GLU A 903 4.02 6.43 8.42
CA GLU A 903 4.39 6.71 9.81
C GLU A 903 5.14 8.05 9.95
N ILE A 904 5.78 8.53 8.87
CA ILE A 904 6.60 9.75 8.83
C ILE A 904 5.71 11.00 8.78
N GLY A 905 4.53 10.90 8.17
CA GLY A 905 3.46 11.90 8.22
C GLY A 905 2.80 12.05 9.59
N ILE A 906 3.18 11.18 10.54
CA ILE A 906 2.81 11.13 11.96
C ILE A 906 1.32 10.96 12.29
N MET A 907 0.39 11.03 11.33
CA MET A 907 -0.99 10.55 11.52
C MET A 907 -1.14 9.17 10.88
N TYR A 908 -1.06 8.12 11.71
CA TYR A 908 -1.24 6.74 11.29
C TYR A 908 -2.54 6.18 11.87
N VAL A 909 -3.47 5.75 11.01
CA VAL A 909 -4.86 5.44 11.39
C VAL A 909 -4.93 4.28 12.39
N HIS A 910 -4.00 3.34 12.34
CA HIS A 910 -3.89 2.30 13.36
C HIS A 910 -3.69 2.88 14.77
N ALA A 911 -2.76 3.82 14.96
CA ALA A 911 -2.53 4.45 16.25
C ALA A 911 -3.74 5.32 16.66
N HIS A 912 -4.41 5.95 15.69
CA HIS A 912 -5.66 6.67 15.94
C HIS A 912 -6.79 5.75 16.43
N LEU A 913 -6.89 4.51 15.93
CA LEU A 913 -7.85 3.53 16.44
C LEU A 913 -7.53 3.12 17.89
N ARG A 914 -6.24 3.01 18.27
CA ARG A 914 -5.85 2.79 19.67
C ARG A 914 -6.16 4.01 20.54
N TYR A 915 -6.07 5.23 20.00
CA TYR A 915 -6.57 6.43 20.67
C TYR A 915 -8.10 6.38 20.86
N ALA A 916 -8.86 5.95 19.85
CA ALA A 916 -10.30 5.71 20.00
C ALA A 916 -10.60 4.67 21.09
N GLN A 917 -9.80 3.59 21.16
CA GLN A 917 -9.87 2.60 22.23
C GLN A 917 -9.63 3.23 23.61
N MET A 918 -8.66 4.13 23.74
CA MET A 918 -8.39 4.86 24.99
C MET A 918 -9.58 5.72 25.42
N LEU A 919 -10.21 6.44 24.49
CA LEU A 919 -11.41 7.24 24.77
C LEU A 919 -12.56 6.37 25.29
N ALA A 920 -12.81 5.22 24.65
CA ALA A 920 -13.80 4.26 25.14
C ALA A 920 -13.44 3.73 26.54
N HIS A 921 -12.16 3.45 26.79
CA HIS A 921 -11.69 3.00 28.10
C HIS A 921 -11.94 4.05 29.20
N LEU A 922 -11.74 5.34 28.89
CA LEU A 922 -12.02 6.46 29.80
C LEU A 922 -13.52 6.76 29.96
N GLY A 923 -14.38 6.30 29.03
CA GLY A 923 -15.81 6.61 29.02
C GLY A 923 -16.16 7.88 28.23
N GLU A 924 -15.24 8.41 27.43
CA GLU A 924 -15.45 9.62 26.63
C GLU A 924 -16.27 9.30 25.36
N ALA A 925 -17.58 9.07 25.54
CA ALA A 925 -18.43 8.43 24.55
C ALA A 925 -18.59 9.23 23.23
N GLU A 926 -18.79 10.55 23.32
CA GLU A 926 -18.87 11.44 22.15
C GLU A 926 -17.55 11.46 21.37
N ALA A 927 -16.44 11.64 22.08
CA ALA A 927 -15.12 11.70 21.48
C ALA A 927 -14.74 10.35 20.84
N PHE A 928 -15.12 9.24 21.48
CA PHE A 928 -14.91 7.89 20.95
C PHE A 928 -15.66 7.68 19.63
N LEU A 929 -16.95 8.01 19.56
CA LEU A 929 -17.73 7.90 18.32
C LEU A 929 -17.16 8.80 17.22
N GLN A 930 -16.71 10.01 17.56
CA GLN A 930 -16.07 10.92 16.62
C GLN A 930 -14.76 10.35 16.08
N ALA A 931 -13.90 9.79 16.93
CA ALA A 931 -12.64 9.16 16.53
C ALA A 931 -12.87 7.95 15.61
N LEU A 932 -13.85 7.09 15.91
CA LEU A 932 -14.23 6.01 14.99
C LEU A 932 -14.69 6.54 13.62
N ALA A 933 -15.45 7.64 13.61
CA ALA A 933 -15.91 8.26 12.37
C ALA A 933 -14.77 8.91 11.56
N GLN A 934 -13.73 9.43 12.22
CA GLN A 934 -12.53 9.95 11.55
C GLN A 934 -11.70 8.83 10.90
N ALA A 935 -11.73 7.61 11.46
CA ALA A 935 -10.95 6.46 11.00
C ALA A 935 -11.49 5.77 9.72
N HIS A 936 -12.51 6.30 9.05
CA HIS A 936 -13.03 5.74 7.80
C HIS A 936 -13.39 6.82 6.76
N PRO A 937 -13.37 6.49 5.44
CA PRO A 937 -13.53 7.52 4.41
C PRO A 937 -14.98 7.83 4.01
N VAL A 938 -15.99 7.03 4.40
CA VAL A 938 -17.42 7.31 4.08
C VAL A 938 -17.82 8.69 4.62
N GLY A 939 -18.18 9.64 3.75
CA GLY A 939 -18.54 11.01 4.15
C GLY A 939 -17.43 11.81 4.84
N LEU A 940 -16.16 11.48 4.60
CA LEU A 940 -15.03 12.06 5.33
C LEU A 940 -14.90 13.58 5.14
N VAL A 941 -15.15 14.10 3.94
CA VAL A 941 -15.02 15.54 3.65
C VAL A 941 -16.01 16.37 4.47
N ASP A 942 -17.18 15.82 4.82
CA ASP A 942 -18.13 16.51 5.69
C ASP A 942 -17.61 16.63 7.14
N ARG A 943 -16.84 15.63 7.59
CA ARG A 943 -16.25 15.60 8.94
C ARG A 943 -14.91 16.30 9.03
N VAL A 944 -14.13 16.25 7.95
CA VAL A 944 -12.78 16.79 7.82
C VAL A 944 -12.72 17.54 6.48
N PRO A 945 -13.14 18.82 6.45
CA PRO A 945 -13.25 19.60 5.20
C PRO A 945 -11.97 19.73 4.39
N VAL A 946 -10.82 19.58 5.06
CA VAL A 946 -9.48 19.65 4.46
C VAL A 946 -9.00 18.31 3.90
N ALA A 947 -9.75 17.23 4.09
CA ALA A 947 -9.40 15.92 3.55
C ALA A 947 -9.54 15.93 2.01
N SER A 948 -8.47 15.54 1.32
CA SER A 948 -8.50 15.32 -0.11
C SER A 948 -9.45 14.18 -0.49
N PRO A 949 -10.12 14.26 -1.65
CA PRO A 949 -10.93 13.16 -2.18
C PRO A 949 -10.16 11.83 -2.22
N ARG A 950 -10.82 10.75 -1.81
CA ARG A 950 -10.25 9.39 -1.79
C ARG A 950 -11.33 8.33 -1.97
N GLN A 951 -10.90 7.08 -2.16
CA GLN A 951 -11.81 5.94 -2.24
C GLN A 951 -12.57 5.75 -0.92
N ALA A 952 -13.91 5.71 -0.98
CA ALA A 952 -14.77 5.77 0.21
C ALA A 952 -15.12 4.42 0.83
N ASN A 953 -14.74 3.30 0.19
CA ASN A 953 -15.12 1.94 0.60
C ASN A 953 -13.92 1.06 1.01
N CYS A 954 -12.79 1.65 1.40
CA CYS A 954 -11.62 0.88 1.85
C CYS A 954 -10.87 1.61 2.95
N TYR A 955 -10.13 0.85 3.76
CA TYR A 955 -9.23 1.42 4.75
C TYR A 955 -8.05 2.14 4.10
N TYR A 956 -7.63 3.26 4.71
CA TYR A 956 -6.42 4.01 4.38
C TYR A 956 -5.51 4.05 5.62
N SER A 957 -4.21 3.81 5.46
CA SER A 957 -3.28 3.58 6.57
C SER A 957 -2.84 4.84 7.31
N SER A 958 -2.82 5.97 6.61
CA SER A 958 -2.35 7.25 7.14
C SER A 958 -3.11 8.42 6.53
N SER A 959 -3.10 9.55 7.24
CA SER A 959 -3.58 10.83 6.73
C SER A 959 -2.37 11.73 6.53
N ASP A 960 -1.94 11.86 5.27
CA ASP A 960 -0.66 12.45 4.92
C ASP A 960 -0.88 13.92 4.57
N ALA A 961 -0.27 14.87 5.29
CA ALA A 961 -0.42 16.27 4.93
C ALA A 961 0.29 16.56 3.61
N ALA A 962 -0.39 17.24 2.68
CA ALA A 962 0.04 17.47 1.30
C ALA A 962 1.18 18.50 1.14
N PHE A 963 2.25 18.33 1.92
CA PHE A 963 3.49 19.07 1.75
C PHE A 963 4.31 18.49 0.60
N ALA A 964 5.07 19.34 -0.08
CA ALA A 964 5.89 18.88 -1.19
C ALA A 964 7.14 18.14 -0.71
N ASP A 965 7.64 18.42 0.49
CA ASP A 965 8.76 17.71 1.09
C ASP A 965 8.83 17.86 2.63
N ARG A 966 9.81 17.18 3.24
CA ARG A 966 10.08 17.21 4.68
C ARG A 966 10.51 18.58 5.22
N TYR A 967 11.14 19.43 4.41
CA TYR A 967 11.58 20.76 4.85
C TYR A 967 10.39 21.70 4.98
N GLU A 968 9.48 21.67 4.00
CA GLU A 968 8.20 22.38 4.06
C GLU A 968 7.37 21.89 5.25
N ALA A 969 7.27 20.57 5.43
CA ALA A 969 6.54 19.96 6.55
C ALA A 969 7.09 20.40 7.91
N GLN A 970 8.41 20.41 8.09
CA GLN A 970 9.05 20.84 9.34
C GLN A 970 8.81 22.34 9.61
N ALA A 971 8.97 23.19 8.60
CA ALA A 971 8.84 24.64 8.75
C ALA A 971 7.38 25.09 8.99
N GLN A 972 6.41 24.35 8.46
CA GLN A 972 5.01 24.78 8.39
C GLN A 972 4.03 23.82 9.08
N TYR A 973 4.52 22.91 9.92
CA TYR A 973 3.68 21.87 10.54
C TYR A 973 2.45 22.42 11.28
N GLY A 974 2.56 23.60 11.90
CA GLY A 974 1.43 24.26 12.58
C GLY A 974 0.19 24.46 11.69
N ARG A 975 0.37 24.61 10.37
CA ARG A 975 -0.73 24.73 9.40
C ARG A 975 -1.55 23.44 9.30
N VAL A 976 -0.97 22.28 9.56
CA VAL A 976 -1.69 20.99 9.60
C VAL A 976 -2.65 20.97 10.79
N LEU A 977 -2.18 21.38 11.96
CA LEU A 977 -3.00 21.45 13.18
C LEU A 977 -4.11 22.48 13.06
N ALA A 978 -3.85 23.58 12.34
CA ALA A 978 -4.84 24.62 12.03
C ALA A 978 -5.86 24.23 10.94
N GLY A 979 -5.67 23.10 10.23
CA GLY A 979 -6.54 22.72 9.11
C GLY A 979 -6.38 23.62 7.88
N GLU A 980 -5.15 24.00 7.54
CA GLU A 980 -4.83 24.87 6.40
C GLU A 980 -4.06 24.15 5.29
N VAL A 981 -3.86 22.85 5.43
CA VAL A 981 -3.16 21.98 4.48
C VAL A 981 -4.10 20.82 4.15
N ALA A 982 -4.15 20.46 2.86
CA ALA A 982 -4.92 19.31 2.42
C ALA A 982 -4.34 18.03 3.06
N LEU A 983 -5.23 17.08 3.37
CA LEU A 983 -4.86 15.82 4.01
C LEU A 983 -5.18 14.69 3.04
N ASP A 984 -4.15 14.01 2.55
CA ASP A 984 -4.23 12.92 1.58
C ASP A 984 -4.42 11.57 2.28
N GLY A 985 -4.93 10.59 1.54
CA GLY A 985 -5.08 9.22 2.05
C GLY A 985 -3.86 8.39 1.71
N GLY A 986 -3.29 7.72 2.71
CA GLY A 986 -2.17 6.79 2.56
C GLY A 986 -2.53 5.47 1.86
N TRP A 987 -1.69 4.46 2.06
CA TRP A 987 -1.83 3.13 1.46
C TRP A 987 -3.09 2.40 1.92
N ARG A 988 -3.61 1.50 1.07
CA ARG A 988 -4.97 0.97 1.21
C ARG A 988 -5.05 -0.53 1.43
N ILE A 989 -6.14 -0.93 2.10
CA ILE A 989 -6.57 -2.31 2.39
C ILE A 989 -5.68 -3.06 3.40
N TYR A 990 -4.38 -3.18 3.14
CA TYR A 990 -3.49 -4.04 3.91
C TYR A 990 -3.03 -3.38 5.21
N SER A 991 -3.71 -3.71 6.31
CA SER A 991 -3.38 -3.24 7.66
C SER A 991 -4.13 -4.07 8.70
N SER A 992 -3.65 -4.03 9.95
CA SER A 992 -4.43 -4.50 11.11
C SER A 992 -5.63 -3.59 11.43
N GLY A 993 -5.62 -2.34 10.97
CA GLY A 993 -6.62 -1.31 11.28
C GLY A 993 -8.08 -1.72 11.05
N PRO A 994 -8.46 -2.31 9.91
CA PRO A 994 -9.83 -2.79 9.68
C PRO A 994 -10.32 -3.77 10.74
N GLY A 995 -9.46 -4.72 11.15
CA GLY A 995 -9.80 -5.71 12.17
C GLY A 995 -9.94 -5.10 13.57
N ILE A 996 -9.04 -4.18 13.92
CA ILE A 996 -9.12 -3.40 15.16
C ILE A 996 -10.41 -2.57 15.19
N ALA A 997 -10.74 -1.87 14.11
CA ALA A 997 -11.97 -1.08 14.02
C ALA A 997 -13.22 -1.93 14.26
N LEU A 998 -13.31 -3.12 13.64
CA LEU A 998 -14.39 -4.08 13.90
C LEU A 998 -14.42 -4.50 15.38
N GLY A 999 -13.25 -4.80 15.96
CA GLY A 999 -13.11 -5.12 17.38
C GLY A 999 -13.62 -4.01 18.29
N LEU A 1000 -13.34 -2.74 17.97
CA LEU A 1000 -13.83 -1.58 18.73
C LEU A 1000 -15.34 -1.38 18.59
N VAL A 1001 -15.89 -1.54 17.39
CA VAL A 1001 -17.35 -1.47 17.19
C VAL A 1001 -18.06 -2.51 18.04
N ILE A 1002 -17.62 -3.77 17.98
CA ILE A 1002 -18.30 -4.86 18.69
C ILE A 1002 -18.01 -4.82 20.19
N GLY A 1003 -16.73 -4.71 20.56
CA GLY A 1003 -16.26 -4.89 21.93
C GLY A 1003 -16.29 -3.62 22.79
N SER A 1004 -16.43 -2.43 22.20
CA SER A 1004 -16.42 -1.15 22.93
C SER A 1004 -17.67 -0.29 22.66
N LEU A 1005 -18.07 -0.09 21.40
CA LEU A 1005 -19.27 0.70 21.08
C LEU A 1005 -20.55 -0.07 21.44
N LEU A 1006 -20.71 -1.28 20.91
CA LEU A 1006 -21.76 -2.22 21.32
C LEU A 1006 -21.43 -2.86 22.68
N GLY A 1007 -20.14 -2.95 23.00
CA GLY A 1007 -19.68 -3.34 24.32
C GLY A 1007 -19.88 -4.81 24.67
N LEU A 1008 -19.89 -5.71 23.68
CA LEU A 1008 -20.05 -7.15 23.92
C LEU A 1008 -18.74 -7.90 23.69
N ARG A 1009 -18.29 -8.66 24.71
CA ARG A 1009 -17.11 -9.53 24.61
C ARG A 1009 -17.42 -10.91 25.17
N LEU A 1010 -17.06 -11.96 24.42
CA LEU A 1010 -17.25 -13.35 24.84
C LEU A 1010 -16.03 -13.85 25.62
N GLU A 1011 -16.27 -14.34 26.82
CA GLU A 1011 -15.33 -15.16 27.59
C GLU A 1011 -15.83 -16.61 27.62
N HIS A 1012 -15.01 -17.56 28.09
CA HIS A 1012 -15.38 -18.97 28.16
C HIS A 1012 -16.71 -19.18 28.91
N GLN A 1013 -16.85 -18.59 30.10
CA GLN A 1013 -18.01 -18.77 30.98
C GLN A 1013 -18.88 -17.52 31.14
N ALA A 1014 -18.47 -16.40 30.55
CA ALA A 1014 -19.14 -15.12 30.73
C ALA A 1014 -19.39 -14.39 29.41
N LEU A 1015 -20.41 -13.53 29.42
CA LEU A 1015 -20.57 -12.47 28.45
C LEU A 1015 -20.34 -11.15 29.17
N ILE A 1016 -19.36 -10.39 28.71
CA ILE A 1016 -19.04 -9.07 29.25
C ILE A 1016 -19.84 -8.02 28.48
N VAL A 1017 -20.55 -7.16 29.23
CA VAL A 1017 -21.37 -6.06 28.71
C VAL A 1017 -20.84 -4.74 29.26
N ASP A 1018 -20.29 -3.93 28.36
CA ASP A 1018 -19.60 -2.67 28.66
C ASP A 1018 -19.64 -1.66 27.48
N PRO A 1019 -20.82 -1.30 26.95
CA PRO A 1019 -20.94 -0.30 25.91
C PRO A 1019 -20.48 1.09 26.37
N VAL A 1020 -19.89 1.82 25.43
CA VAL A 1020 -19.58 3.24 25.54
C VAL A 1020 -20.16 3.94 24.32
N MET A 1021 -21.27 4.65 24.53
CA MET A 1021 -22.06 5.26 23.48
C MET A 1021 -22.70 6.57 23.94
N PRO A 1022 -22.68 7.64 23.13
CA PRO A 1022 -23.21 8.93 23.54
C PRO A 1022 -24.76 8.91 23.66
N PRO A 1023 -25.37 9.79 24.47
CA PRO A 1023 -26.82 9.83 24.72
C PRO A 1023 -27.67 9.99 23.45
N LEU A 1024 -27.10 10.57 22.40
CA LEU A 1024 -27.74 10.69 21.09
C LEU A 1024 -28.05 9.34 20.42
N LEU A 1025 -27.51 8.23 20.95
CA LEU A 1025 -27.79 6.85 20.53
C LEU A 1025 -28.86 6.15 21.38
N ASP A 1026 -29.57 6.85 22.27
CA ASP A 1026 -30.70 6.26 23.01
C ASP A 1026 -31.73 5.64 22.06
N GLY A 1027 -32.13 4.41 22.37
CA GLY A 1027 -33.08 3.64 21.57
C GLY A 1027 -32.46 2.91 20.38
N LEU A 1028 -31.12 2.93 20.21
CA LEU A 1028 -30.43 2.16 19.18
C LEU A 1028 -30.81 0.67 19.28
N ARG A 1029 -31.17 0.09 18.13
CA ARG A 1029 -31.45 -1.34 17.98
C ARG A 1029 -30.41 -2.00 17.10
N VAL A 1030 -29.89 -3.15 17.54
CA VAL A 1030 -28.82 -3.87 16.87
C VAL A 1030 -29.15 -5.35 16.76
N ASP A 1031 -29.05 -5.90 15.56
CA ASP A 1031 -28.97 -7.34 15.32
C ASP A 1031 -27.50 -7.74 15.23
N LEU A 1032 -27.07 -8.68 16.07
CA LEU A 1032 -25.67 -9.09 16.15
C LEU A 1032 -25.56 -10.60 16.36
N ARG A 1033 -24.61 -11.23 15.66
CA ARG A 1033 -24.23 -12.62 15.90
C ARG A 1033 -22.78 -12.70 16.37
N LEU A 1034 -22.57 -13.41 17.47
CA LEU A 1034 -21.25 -13.67 18.06
C LEU A 1034 -21.07 -15.18 18.21
N GLY A 1035 -20.26 -15.79 17.35
CA GLY A 1035 -20.21 -17.24 17.20
C GLY A 1035 -21.61 -17.81 16.91
N GLU A 1036 -22.09 -18.70 17.79
CA GLU A 1036 -23.42 -19.32 17.70
C GLU A 1036 -24.55 -18.53 18.38
N LEU A 1037 -24.23 -17.38 19.01
CA LEU A 1037 -25.19 -16.58 19.76
C LEU A 1037 -25.78 -15.48 18.87
N HIS A 1038 -27.10 -15.33 18.87
CA HIS A 1038 -27.81 -14.27 18.15
C HIS A 1038 -28.47 -13.33 19.15
N PHE A 1039 -28.15 -12.05 19.06
CA PHE A 1039 -28.70 -10.98 19.89
C PHE A 1039 -29.54 -9.99 19.07
N GLU A 1040 -30.67 -9.60 19.63
CA GLU A 1040 -31.48 -8.45 19.23
C GLU A 1040 -31.46 -7.47 20.41
N LEU A 1041 -30.59 -6.46 20.33
CA LEU A 1041 -30.30 -5.55 21.44
C LEU A 1041 -31.04 -4.23 21.28
N THR A 1042 -31.53 -3.69 22.39
CA THR A 1042 -31.99 -2.30 22.50
C THR A 1042 -31.15 -1.58 23.55
N TYR A 1043 -30.56 -0.45 23.20
CA TYR A 1043 -29.79 0.36 24.14
C TYR A 1043 -30.63 1.49 24.72
N ARG A 1044 -30.55 1.68 26.04
CA ARG A 1044 -31.07 2.85 26.76
C ARG A 1044 -29.91 3.61 27.35
N VAL A 1045 -29.68 4.82 26.84
CA VAL A 1045 -28.43 5.57 27.05
C VAL A 1045 -28.70 6.81 27.90
N GLY A 1046 -28.22 6.81 29.13
CA GLY A 1046 -28.23 7.97 30.02
C GLY A 1046 -27.16 9.00 29.66
N ALA A 1047 -27.02 10.02 30.51
CA ALA A 1047 -26.19 11.20 30.25
C ALA A 1047 -24.67 10.94 30.30
N GLN A 1048 -24.19 9.89 30.98
CA GLN A 1048 -22.76 9.55 31.01
C GLN A 1048 -22.34 8.75 29.77
N GLY A 1049 -23.29 8.04 29.13
CA GLY A 1049 -23.01 7.24 27.93
C GLY A 1049 -22.13 6.01 28.19
N HIS A 1050 -21.90 5.63 29.45
CA HIS A 1050 -21.18 4.42 29.83
C HIS A 1050 -21.69 3.89 31.19
N GLY A 1051 -21.15 2.77 31.67
CA GLY A 1051 -21.48 2.24 33.00
C GLY A 1051 -22.85 1.58 33.05
N VAL A 1052 -22.93 0.34 32.54
CA VAL A 1052 -24.18 -0.43 32.50
C VAL A 1052 -24.77 -0.58 33.91
N ALA A 1053 -26.00 -0.10 34.09
CA ALA A 1053 -26.75 -0.23 35.33
C ALA A 1053 -27.34 -1.64 35.46
N ARG A 1054 -27.98 -2.14 34.39
CA ARG A 1054 -28.58 -3.48 34.30
C ARG A 1054 -28.79 -3.91 32.84
N VAL A 1055 -28.90 -5.21 32.65
CA VAL A 1055 -29.34 -5.82 31.37
C VAL A 1055 -30.67 -6.50 31.65
N LEU A 1056 -31.69 -6.21 30.85
CA LEU A 1056 -33.03 -6.77 30.97
C LEU A 1056 -33.28 -7.79 29.87
N ASP A 1057 -33.94 -8.89 30.20
CA ASP A 1057 -34.45 -9.85 29.22
C ASP A 1057 -35.71 -9.33 28.50
N GLU A 1058 -36.28 -10.16 27.61
CA GLU A 1058 -37.48 -9.81 26.84
C GLU A 1058 -38.73 -9.61 27.70
N SER A 1059 -38.76 -10.16 28.92
CA SER A 1059 -39.83 -9.98 29.90
C SER A 1059 -39.65 -8.73 30.77
N GLY A 1060 -38.53 -8.02 30.60
CA GLY A 1060 -38.14 -6.85 31.40
C GLY A 1060 -37.50 -7.20 32.74
N GLN A 1061 -37.11 -8.46 32.97
CA GLN A 1061 -36.46 -8.87 34.20
C GLN A 1061 -34.94 -8.65 34.14
N PRO A 1062 -34.29 -8.14 35.22
CA PRO A 1062 -32.85 -7.96 35.24
C PRO A 1062 -32.13 -9.30 35.24
N LEU A 1063 -31.18 -9.47 34.32
CA LEU A 1063 -30.31 -10.63 34.29
C LEU A 1063 -29.27 -10.56 35.43
N PRO A 1064 -29.00 -11.68 36.13
CA PRO A 1064 -27.93 -11.74 37.12
C PRO A 1064 -26.57 -11.41 36.50
N ALA A 1065 -25.85 -10.49 37.12
CA ALA A 1065 -24.53 -10.06 36.66
C ALA A 1065 -23.61 -9.70 37.83
N THR A 1066 -22.31 -9.86 37.63
CA THR A 1066 -21.27 -9.40 38.56
C THR A 1066 -20.52 -8.23 37.97
N ARG A 1067 -20.32 -7.15 38.73
CA ARG A 1067 -19.54 -6.00 38.27
C ARG A 1067 -18.05 -6.28 38.37
N ARG A 1068 -17.32 -6.06 37.28
CA ARG A 1068 -15.85 -6.12 37.25
C ARG A 1068 -15.26 -4.78 37.68
N PRO A 1069 -14.10 -4.76 38.36
CA PRO A 1069 -13.40 -3.52 38.68
C PRO A 1069 -12.89 -2.84 37.40
N HIS A 1070 -12.76 -1.52 37.44
CA HIS A 1070 -12.20 -0.72 36.35
C HIS A 1070 -11.52 0.52 36.94
N ALA A 1071 -10.38 0.93 36.39
CA ALA A 1071 -9.52 1.94 37.00
C ALA A 1071 -10.11 3.36 36.95
N TYR A 1072 -10.86 3.70 35.90
CA TYR A 1072 -11.23 5.10 35.60
C TYR A 1072 -12.73 5.42 35.61
N ARG A 1073 -13.60 4.41 35.59
CA ARG A 1073 -15.06 4.56 35.50
C ARG A 1073 -15.76 3.35 36.07
N THR A 1074 -17.09 3.37 36.10
CA THR A 1074 -17.90 2.19 36.44
C THR A 1074 -17.57 1.04 35.49
N GLY A 1075 -17.12 -0.09 36.05
CA GLY A 1075 -16.67 -1.24 35.27
C GLY A 1075 -17.81 -2.10 34.71
N ALA A 1076 -17.43 -3.04 33.83
CA ALA A 1076 -18.34 -3.89 33.06
C ALA A 1076 -19.24 -4.78 33.93
N LEU A 1077 -20.39 -5.19 33.37
CA LEU A 1077 -21.18 -6.30 33.89
C LEU A 1077 -20.76 -7.61 33.23
N ALA A 1078 -20.43 -8.62 34.03
CA ALA A 1078 -20.19 -9.98 33.60
C ALA A 1078 -21.45 -10.83 33.88
N LEU A 1079 -22.11 -11.27 32.81
CA LEU A 1079 -23.23 -12.19 32.86
C LEU A 1079 -22.75 -13.62 32.63
N ALA A 1080 -23.51 -14.60 33.13
CA ALA A 1080 -23.28 -16.00 32.72
C ALA A 1080 -23.45 -16.13 31.21
N ARG A 1081 -22.56 -16.90 30.56
CA ARG A 1081 -22.63 -17.11 29.11
C ARG A 1081 -23.96 -17.78 28.73
N PRO A 1082 -24.75 -17.19 27.80
CA PRO A 1082 -25.98 -17.82 27.35
C PRO A 1082 -25.72 -19.11 26.54
N PRO A 1083 -26.65 -20.08 26.55
CA PRO A 1083 -26.53 -21.29 25.72
C PRO A 1083 -26.61 -20.99 24.21
N GLY A 1084 -26.04 -21.86 23.37
CA GLY A 1084 -26.13 -21.73 21.92
C GLY A 1084 -27.54 -21.97 21.37
N GLY A 1085 -27.83 -21.46 20.16
CA GLY A 1085 -29.01 -21.83 19.37
C GLY A 1085 -30.29 -21.02 19.63
N GLY A 1086 -30.27 -20.01 20.49
CA GLY A 1086 -31.40 -19.10 20.76
C GLY A 1086 -31.19 -17.68 20.23
N VAL A 1087 -32.28 -16.90 20.18
CA VAL A 1087 -32.27 -15.45 19.92
C VAL A 1087 -32.49 -14.71 21.25
N TYR A 1088 -31.53 -13.87 21.62
CA TYR A 1088 -31.52 -13.13 22.87
C TYR A 1088 -31.98 -11.69 22.66
N ARG A 1089 -33.21 -11.40 23.08
CA ARG A 1089 -33.81 -10.06 23.01
C ARG A 1089 -33.59 -9.31 24.30
N TRP A 1090 -32.63 -8.42 24.34
CA TRP A 1090 -32.22 -7.74 25.57
C TRP A 1090 -32.28 -6.23 25.48
N THR A 1091 -32.58 -5.60 26.61
CA THR A 1091 -32.41 -4.14 26.78
C THR A 1091 -31.21 -3.87 27.69
N ILE A 1092 -30.24 -3.12 27.20
CA ILE A 1092 -29.06 -2.72 27.97
C ILE A 1092 -29.28 -1.28 28.44
N GLU A 1093 -29.40 -1.08 29.75
CA GLU A 1093 -29.51 0.24 30.35
C GLU A 1093 -28.16 0.69 30.89
N LEU A 1094 -27.61 1.76 30.32
CA LEU A 1094 -26.39 2.44 30.76
C LEU A 1094 -26.74 3.89 31.13
N GLY A 1095 -26.08 4.43 32.15
CA GLY A 1095 -26.49 5.69 32.78
C GLY A 1095 -25.47 6.78 32.62
#